data_AF-A0A8H5CRW6-F1
#
_entry.id   AF-A0A8H5CRW6-F1
#
_cell.length_a   1.000
_cell.length_b   1.000
_cell.length_c   1.000
_cell.angle_alpha   90.00
_cell.angle_beta   90.00
_cell.angle_gamma   90.00
#
_symmetry.space_group_name_H-M   'P 1'
#
loop_
_entity.id
_entity.type
_entity.pdbx_description
1 polymer ?
#
loop_
_entity_poly.entity_id
_entity_poly.type
_entity_poly.pdbx_seq_one_letter_code
_entity_poly.pdbx_strand_id
1 'polypeptide(L)'
;MIPSQPGQTQVEEMGARAKIEPSSTGSSTSTSSSSSADVNSKKPFSFHLPQSLQWIPRSWTWSNIKPVIRCSIVAWVSTVLFIIPKVEILMGQASFLILIAAFLSPPNDPFVGVLEREFLILLFVAVAWSWVSLGVFLANLARTNTDRTVTFIQAVSGEYIQAAPTVIMAVFVFLGSAFFLYIKARQGPGPYLFPTVFACICIDISLTTACLFPFPYYLVGRTIIIPLCFHSALALIGALVIFPSTISHQFTHRLQLFLTPLISSLDDHCKILDTDVRSDEFGSLANSITVAGDSSEGVLISLAASVRLLNNDFSWSRFAPDDFCTFQRLGRRLAGRANGMTVYFTLADPSRDPFPTTPAPSGANTPLVPGSPVVSRPPSPVRGEGRPKLRVQVEDGVVPGSEIQSTIDGGGVVKVVAPGPGESPLLDGAKTPHSTRSRRMFRSRPPSRKPSRSLERMRTGGSQTSSPIIATSPHHHHSHLHHHGHQLHHSLLHLSLGIRKGGGEHAVGVFESQRYMNLEATRLHDPYGDVYTQRATELLRDCCTDLLNATKDGLTGVRDWLGTVREDKFHFWMKTAACETRRQNRLDTVQRLRYQVASALEDFRSDKRLKVLEPYRPAFDRSTTEDNPDYVMPPHRYLFHCYVYQFHLMQFSGVVVSMLDEVIRLEGERDRMRLWTPVKRLLLWNKYDVAEAVENDEDDDPDVIQGVQPNTLEDLGMPRQRDPDALPPRNAFEWVMTVLYHAAASLAHGNVLFAIKAGLFTVLLCLPSFIKSSASFAYENRFVWAIVMGQLTLARFRGDTTFGLTARVLSTFAGGVVGMVIWYISRGNATDSPYGLAAVLGVCFPFFYFARLYWPGPPMTNIVFFVTAVLVVGYSHQDLHLIAPGSPGAGFSVAWRRFLLVTCGVAAAFIVSFLPPSTTIRRYQRRLLSTTCGELGSIYCAVVSYANTHRESEVQEIITSLIAIRSKLKRSVVLRANVIYEFSLRGRWPAQRYQKVMELQLQIAYSLAHLMSVIEHLEPAWTRALLKRTRFTDPDFQGDILAVISMIASSLRTGNPLPQITPGPLIDRFMLKYHGLDIIHKESEEDYGLPRSLTLDTLQNEQYLMFCVGVSIAFRIVNRLDRLMVAAKDIVGEQYHIHGVGMVSTARISGGVELGPRTSTVHFTPPKDV
;
A
#
# COMPACT_ATOMS: atom_id res chain seq x y z
N MET A 1 69.88 7.35 -3.14
CA MET A 1 71.11 6.94 -3.85
C MET A 1 70.95 5.48 -4.29
N ILE A 2 71.56 5.12 -5.42
CA ILE A 2 71.73 3.73 -5.93
C ILE A 2 72.87 3.09 -5.09
N PRO A 3 72.79 1.83 -4.58
CA PRO A 3 72.98 0.56 -5.34
C PRO A 3 72.17 -0.67 -4.78
N SER A 4 72.24 -1.93 -5.25
CA SER A 4 72.57 -2.56 -6.56
C SER A 4 72.11 -4.05 -6.59
N GLN A 5 72.16 -4.68 -7.78
CA GLN A 5 71.99 -6.12 -8.13
C GLN A 5 73.06 -7.08 -7.53
N PRO A 6 73.05 -8.44 -7.72
CA PRO A 6 72.32 -9.37 -8.66
C PRO A 6 70.98 -9.95 -8.13
N GLY A 7 70.33 -11.02 -8.65
CA GLY A 7 70.54 -11.98 -9.78
C GLY A 7 70.39 -13.46 -9.32
N GLN A 8 70.09 -14.49 -10.12
CA GLN A 8 69.72 -14.65 -11.56
C GLN A 8 68.96 -16.02 -11.77
N THR A 9 68.95 -16.62 -12.99
CA THR A 9 68.24 -17.88 -13.45
C THR A 9 66.69 -17.90 -13.26
N GLN A 10 65.79 -17.92 -14.26
CA GLN A 10 65.62 -18.66 -15.54
C GLN A 10 65.34 -20.18 -15.40
N VAL A 11 64.41 -20.79 -16.18
CA VAL A 11 63.70 -20.24 -17.38
C VAL A 11 62.31 -19.61 -17.04
N GLU A 12 61.10 -19.87 -17.57
CA GLU A 12 60.52 -20.79 -18.59
C GLU A 12 59.22 -20.20 -19.20
N GLU A 13 58.45 -20.96 -19.98
CA GLU A 13 57.29 -20.50 -20.81
C GLU A 13 55.90 -20.75 -20.15
N MET A 14 54.75 -20.22 -20.60
CA MET A 14 54.31 -19.42 -21.78
C MET A 14 53.15 -18.49 -21.27
N GLY A 15 52.91 -17.23 -21.66
CA GLY A 15 52.80 -16.59 -22.98
C GLY A 15 51.32 -16.55 -23.43
N ALA A 16 50.60 -15.44 -23.69
CA ALA A 16 50.88 -13.98 -23.70
C ALA A 16 49.58 -13.18 -23.34
N ARG A 17 49.60 -12.08 -22.55
CA ARG A 17 49.68 -10.63 -22.91
C ARG A 17 48.65 -10.15 -23.98
N ALA A 18 47.80 -9.13 -23.77
CA ALA A 18 47.98 -7.68 -23.42
C ALA A 18 48.28 -6.79 -24.68
N LYS A 19 48.13 -5.45 -24.75
CA LYS A 19 47.97 -4.37 -23.73
C LYS A 19 47.48 -3.03 -24.37
N ILE A 20 46.72 -2.21 -23.63
CA ILE A 20 46.66 -0.72 -23.48
C ILE A 20 47.15 0.24 -24.63
N GLU A 21 46.29 1.23 -24.97
CA GLU A 21 46.48 2.69 -25.28
C GLU A 21 47.87 3.32 -25.54
N PRO A 22 48.00 4.40 -26.39
CA PRO A 22 47.62 5.78 -26.00
C PRO A 22 47.14 6.75 -27.13
N SER A 23 47.15 8.07 -26.85
CA SER A 23 46.42 9.18 -27.50
C SER A 23 47.23 10.08 -28.46
N SER A 24 46.53 10.89 -29.29
CA SER A 24 47.01 12.19 -29.81
C SER A 24 45.89 13.08 -30.39
N THR A 25 46.19 14.37 -30.63
CA THR A 25 45.31 15.52 -30.94
C THR A 25 44.91 15.70 -32.41
N GLY A 26 43.81 16.40 -32.72
CA GLY A 26 43.47 16.85 -34.09
C GLY A 26 42.19 17.70 -34.21
N SER A 27 42.19 18.74 -35.05
CA SER A 27 41.22 19.85 -35.03
C SER A 27 40.15 19.87 -36.15
N SER A 28 38.91 20.23 -35.75
CA SER A 28 37.95 21.12 -36.44
C SER A 28 37.31 20.79 -37.81
N THR A 29 36.17 21.45 -38.05
CA THR A 29 35.43 21.70 -39.32
C THR A 29 34.42 20.62 -39.78
N SER A 30 33.61 20.95 -40.79
CA SER A 30 32.16 20.67 -40.80
C SER A 30 31.58 20.08 -42.12
N THR A 31 30.25 19.95 -42.13
CA THR A 31 29.32 19.97 -43.29
C THR A 31 29.11 18.70 -44.14
N SER A 32 28.00 18.01 -43.81
CA SER A 32 26.89 17.63 -44.71
C SER A 32 27.01 16.58 -45.85
N SER A 33 25.87 15.89 -46.03
CA SER A 33 25.38 15.17 -47.23
C SER A 33 25.81 13.70 -47.50
N SER A 34 24.88 12.81 -47.17
CA SER A 34 24.47 11.58 -47.87
C SER A 34 25.25 11.08 -49.11
N SER A 35 25.62 9.80 -49.12
CA SER A 35 24.80 8.77 -49.81
C SER A 35 25.28 7.33 -49.53
N SER A 36 24.40 6.38 -49.83
CA SER A 36 24.44 4.94 -49.54
C SER A 36 25.66 4.15 -50.05
N ALA A 37 26.17 3.25 -49.20
CA ALA A 37 26.79 1.98 -49.60
C ALA A 37 26.59 0.92 -48.50
N ASP A 38 25.97 -0.22 -48.82
CA ASP A 38 25.68 -1.28 -47.85
C ASP A 38 26.93 -2.10 -47.48
N VAL A 39 27.27 -2.15 -46.19
CA VAL A 39 28.18 -3.15 -45.62
C VAL A 39 27.42 -4.02 -44.62
N ASN A 40 27.10 -5.24 -45.04
CA ASN A 40 26.20 -6.17 -44.37
C ASN A 40 26.83 -6.80 -43.11
N SER A 41 26.99 -6.00 -42.05
CA SER A 41 27.39 -6.50 -40.73
C SER A 41 26.24 -7.27 -40.08
N LYS A 42 26.45 -8.59 -39.86
CA LYS A 42 25.50 -9.44 -39.17
C LYS A 42 25.37 -9.01 -37.70
N LYS A 43 24.39 -8.17 -37.39
CA LYS A 43 24.00 -7.87 -36.01
C LYS A 43 23.68 -9.20 -35.29
N PRO A 44 24.26 -9.47 -34.11
CA PRO A 44 23.86 -10.64 -33.33
C PRO A 44 22.39 -10.51 -32.95
N PHE A 45 21.63 -11.61 -33.03
CA PHE A 45 20.23 -11.65 -32.62
C PHE A 45 20.12 -11.45 -31.10
N SER A 46 19.93 -10.21 -30.65
CA SER A 46 19.59 -9.92 -29.25
C SER A 46 18.15 -10.33 -28.97
N PHE A 47 17.97 -11.53 -28.42
CA PHE A 47 16.66 -12.05 -28.05
C PHE A 47 16.11 -11.30 -26.83
N HIS A 48 15.46 -10.16 -27.06
CA HIS A 48 14.81 -9.37 -26.03
C HIS A 48 13.55 -10.09 -25.53
N LEU A 49 13.66 -10.70 -24.35
CA LEU A 49 12.53 -11.30 -23.64
C LEU A 49 11.40 -10.26 -23.45
N PRO A 50 10.13 -10.64 -23.64
CA PRO A 50 8.99 -9.75 -23.39
C PRO A 50 8.98 -9.30 -21.92
N GLN A 51 8.38 -8.14 -21.64
CA GLN A 51 8.37 -7.52 -20.30
C GLN A 51 7.91 -8.49 -19.19
N SER A 52 6.95 -9.36 -19.49
CA SER A 52 6.44 -10.41 -18.58
C SER A 52 7.44 -11.51 -18.21
N LEU A 53 8.56 -11.63 -18.91
CA LEU A 53 9.63 -12.62 -18.64
C LEU A 53 10.96 -11.98 -18.19
N GLN A 54 11.04 -10.64 -18.09
CA GLN A 54 12.25 -9.95 -17.62
C GLN A 54 12.64 -10.27 -16.16
N TRP A 55 11.76 -10.90 -15.38
CA TRP A 55 12.09 -11.43 -14.06
C TRP A 55 13.11 -12.58 -14.13
N ILE A 56 13.09 -13.41 -15.18
CA ILE A 56 13.99 -14.58 -15.31
C ILE A 56 15.47 -14.16 -15.24
N PRO A 57 15.99 -13.27 -16.12
CA PRO A 57 17.39 -12.83 -16.04
C PRO A 57 17.71 -12.03 -14.77
N ARG A 58 16.75 -11.30 -14.19
CA ARG A 58 16.94 -10.58 -12.91
C ARG A 58 17.05 -11.53 -11.71
N SER A 59 16.37 -12.67 -11.75
CA SER A 59 16.38 -13.69 -10.69
C SER A 59 17.48 -14.74 -10.88
N TRP A 60 18.09 -14.85 -12.07
CA TRP A 60 19.16 -15.81 -12.40
C TRP A 60 20.52 -15.41 -11.80
N THR A 61 20.60 -15.40 -10.48
CA THR A 61 21.83 -15.12 -9.72
C THR A 61 22.23 -16.32 -8.87
N TRP A 62 23.54 -16.49 -8.62
CA TRP A 62 24.05 -17.63 -7.85
C TRP A 62 23.56 -17.65 -6.38
N SER A 63 23.20 -16.49 -5.81
CA SER A 63 22.55 -16.40 -4.50
C SER A 63 21.12 -16.94 -4.52
N ASN A 64 20.36 -16.72 -5.60
CA ASN A 64 19.00 -17.21 -5.79
C ASN A 64 18.92 -18.69 -6.21
N ILE A 65 19.91 -19.18 -6.96
CA ILE A 65 19.93 -20.57 -7.46
C ILE A 65 20.22 -21.57 -6.33
N LYS A 66 21.02 -21.21 -5.32
CA LYS A 66 21.34 -22.06 -4.16
C LYS A 66 20.09 -22.61 -3.41
N PRO A 67 19.12 -21.79 -2.94
CA PRO A 67 17.93 -22.31 -2.29
C PRO A 67 17.05 -23.14 -3.24
N VAL A 68 16.99 -22.82 -4.54
CA VAL A 68 16.26 -23.62 -5.54
C VAL A 68 16.84 -25.03 -5.65
N ILE A 69 18.16 -25.16 -5.77
CA ILE A 69 18.85 -26.47 -5.79
C ILE A 69 18.53 -27.24 -4.50
N ARG A 70 18.65 -26.59 -3.33
CA ARG A 70 18.37 -27.21 -2.03
C ARG A 70 16.96 -27.76 -1.91
N CYS A 71 15.95 -26.95 -2.25
CA CYS A 71 14.55 -27.37 -2.24
C CYS A 71 14.29 -28.53 -3.23
N SER A 72 14.90 -28.47 -4.41
CA SER A 72 14.73 -29.48 -5.46
C SER A 72 15.32 -30.83 -5.07
N ILE A 73 16.52 -30.85 -4.48
CA ILE A 73 17.14 -32.09 -3.97
C ILE A 73 16.29 -32.69 -2.85
N VAL A 74 15.83 -31.88 -1.89
CA VAL A 74 14.98 -32.39 -0.80
C VAL A 74 13.67 -32.98 -1.31
N ALA A 75 12.98 -32.30 -2.24
CA ALA A 75 11.77 -32.81 -2.86
C ALA A 75 12.00 -34.09 -3.69
N TRP A 76 13.15 -34.18 -4.36
CA TRP A 76 13.56 -35.39 -5.08
C TRP A 76 13.83 -36.55 -4.15
N VAL A 77 14.52 -36.34 -3.02
CA VAL A 77 14.71 -37.37 -1.99
C VAL A 77 13.36 -37.79 -1.36
N SER A 78 12.45 -36.85 -1.08
CA SER A 78 11.07 -37.17 -0.66
C SER A 78 10.32 -38.02 -1.69
N THR A 79 10.58 -37.79 -2.99
CA THR A 79 10.03 -38.57 -4.10
C THR A 79 10.63 -39.97 -4.18
N VAL A 80 11.94 -40.12 -3.99
CA VAL A 80 12.60 -41.42 -3.90
C VAL A 80 12.08 -42.23 -2.69
N LEU A 81 11.89 -41.60 -1.51
CA LEU A 81 11.29 -42.27 -0.36
C LEU A 81 9.83 -42.69 -0.62
N PHE A 82 9.02 -41.83 -1.25
CA PHE A 82 7.64 -42.14 -1.62
C PHE A 82 7.53 -43.33 -2.59
N ILE A 83 8.46 -43.45 -3.54
CA ILE A 83 8.46 -44.48 -4.59
C ILE A 83 8.99 -45.84 -4.09
N ILE A 84 9.70 -45.91 -2.95
CA ILE A 84 10.19 -47.19 -2.40
C ILE A 84 9.04 -47.91 -1.67
N PRO A 85 8.54 -49.08 -2.14
CA PRO A 85 7.30 -49.66 -1.61
C PRO A 85 7.36 -50.01 -0.11
N LYS A 86 8.53 -50.39 0.41
CA LYS A 86 8.72 -50.65 1.86
C LYS A 86 8.56 -49.39 2.71
N VAL A 87 8.91 -48.22 2.17
CA VAL A 87 8.77 -46.92 2.84
C VAL A 87 7.36 -46.38 2.64
N GLU A 88 6.79 -46.54 1.45
CA GLU A 88 5.38 -46.20 1.18
C GLU A 88 4.42 -46.92 2.13
N ILE A 89 4.56 -48.25 2.28
CA ILE A 89 3.74 -49.07 3.19
C ILE A 89 3.93 -48.65 4.66
N LEU A 90 5.14 -48.25 5.06
CA LEU A 90 5.44 -47.75 6.41
C LEU A 90 4.77 -46.39 6.70
N MET A 91 4.69 -45.52 5.68
CA MET A 91 3.99 -44.24 5.73
C MET A 91 2.46 -44.41 5.65
N GLY A 92 2.00 -45.46 4.98
CA GLY A 92 0.60 -45.90 4.93
C GLY A 92 -0.24 -45.15 3.89
N GLN A 93 -1.56 -45.19 4.09
CA GLN A 93 -2.59 -44.77 3.11
C GLN A 93 -2.59 -43.27 2.72
N ALA A 94 -1.65 -42.47 3.23
CA ALA A 94 -1.44 -41.09 2.83
C ALA A 94 0.04 -40.75 2.59
N SER A 95 0.83 -41.73 2.13
CA SER A 95 2.24 -41.63 1.74
C SER A 95 2.59 -40.37 0.92
N PHE A 96 1.75 -40.03 -0.06
CA PHE A 96 1.88 -38.87 -0.94
C PHE A 96 1.94 -37.50 -0.21
N LEU A 97 1.51 -37.42 1.07
CA LEU A 97 1.59 -36.19 1.87
C LEU A 97 3.03 -35.65 2.00
N ILE A 98 4.05 -36.50 1.92
CA ILE A 98 5.47 -36.07 1.93
C ILE A 98 5.79 -35.14 0.74
N LEU A 99 5.15 -35.36 -0.41
CA LEU A 99 5.35 -34.55 -1.61
C LEU A 99 4.61 -33.21 -1.48
N ILE A 100 3.41 -33.23 -0.90
CA ILE A 100 2.65 -32.01 -0.59
C ILE A 100 3.43 -31.16 0.42
N ALA A 101 4.01 -31.78 1.45
CA ALA A 101 4.83 -31.09 2.44
C ALA A 101 6.10 -30.48 1.83
N ALA A 102 6.81 -31.19 0.96
CA ALA A 102 7.97 -30.66 0.24
C ALA A 102 7.64 -29.41 -0.60
N PHE A 103 6.44 -29.33 -1.20
CA PHE A 103 5.99 -28.18 -1.99
C PHE A 103 5.28 -27.09 -1.17
N LEU A 104 4.73 -27.40 0.00
CA LEU A 104 4.07 -26.44 0.89
C LEU A 104 5.11 -25.76 1.81
N SER A 105 5.94 -26.54 2.51
CA SER A 105 7.01 -26.12 3.41
C SER A 105 8.39 -26.56 2.92
N PRO A 106 8.90 -26.05 1.78
CA PRO A 106 10.26 -26.34 1.36
C PRO A 106 11.30 -25.69 2.30
N PRO A 107 12.52 -26.23 2.38
CA PRO A 107 13.62 -25.61 3.10
C PRO A 107 14.27 -24.48 2.27
N ASN A 108 13.59 -23.35 2.08
CA ASN A 108 14.12 -22.16 1.39
C ASN A 108 14.79 -21.14 2.33
N ASP A 109 14.51 -21.19 3.64
CA ASP A 109 14.91 -20.20 4.64
C ASP A 109 16.21 -20.58 5.39
N PRO A 110 16.80 -19.69 6.23
CA PRO A 110 17.88 -20.09 7.14
C PRO A 110 17.51 -21.28 8.03
N PHE A 111 18.50 -22.07 8.44
CA PHE A 111 18.30 -23.33 9.18
C PHE A 111 17.36 -23.18 10.39
N VAL A 112 17.55 -22.14 11.21
CA VAL A 112 16.72 -21.87 12.40
C VAL A 112 15.27 -21.52 12.04
N GLY A 113 15.01 -20.87 10.90
CA GLY A 113 13.65 -20.57 10.43
C GLY A 113 12.94 -21.80 9.83
N VAL A 114 13.70 -22.73 9.24
CA VAL A 114 13.18 -24.07 8.88
C VAL A 114 12.89 -24.87 10.15
N LEU A 115 13.76 -24.80 11.16
CA LEU A 115 13.58 -25.48 12.45
C LEU A 115 12.34 -24.97 13.22
N GLU A 116 12.16 -23.66 13.35
CA GLU A 116 10.94 -23.07 13.95
C GLU A 116 9.69 -23.57 13.24
N ARG A 117 9.66 -23.51 11.90
CA ARG A 117 8.51 -23.92 11.09
C ARG A 117 8.21 -25.41 11.19
N GLU A 118 9.19 -26.28 10.97
CA GLU A 118 8.99 -27.73 10.96
C GLU A 118 8.65 -28.26 12.37
N PHE A 119 9.23 -27.69 13.43
CA PHE A 119 8.80 -27.96 14.80
C PHE A 119 7.35 -27.56 15.04
N LEU A 120 6.94 -26.38 14.59
CA LEU A 120 5.54 -25.93 14.70
C LEU A 120 4.57 -26.82 13.89
N ILE A 121 4.96 -27.31 12.71
CA ILE A 121 4.14 -28.27 11.93
C ILE A 121 3.88 -29.53 12.75
N LEU A 122 4.92 -30.16 13.28
CA LEU A 122 4.79 -31.39 14.06
C LEU A 122 4.02 -31.18 15.37
N LEU A 123 4.26 -30.07 16.07
CA LEU A 123 3.54 -29.69 17.29
C LEU A 123 2.04 -29.49 17.01
N PHE A 124 1.68 -28.71 15.99
CA PHE A 124 0.29 -28.40 15.67
C PHE A 124 -0.47 -29.65 15.20
N VAL A 125 0.18 -30.53 14.43
CA VAL A 125 -0.41 -31.81 14.00
C VAL A 125 -0.56 -32.80 15.17
N ALA A 126 0.38 -32.83 16.12
CA ALA A 126 0.25 -33.64 17.33
C ALA A 126 -0.89 -33.16 18.25
N VAL A 127 -1.04 -31.84 18.42
CA VAL A 127 -2.19 -31.23 19.13
C VAL A 127 -3.51 -31.53 18.41
N ALA A 128 -3.54 -31.42 17.08
CA ALA A 128 -4.70 -31.77 16.27
C ALA A 128 -5.08 -33.26 16.41
N TRP A 129 -4.12 -34.19 16.35
CA TRP A 129 -4.38 -35.63 16.54
C TRP A 129 -4.86 -35.93 17.98
N SER A 130 -4.37 -35.20 18.97
CA SER A 130 -4.85 -35.31 20.36
C SER A 130 -6.30 -34.85 20.49
N TRP A 131 -6.66 -33.72 19.88
CA TRP A 131 -8.03 -33.19 19.81
C TRP A 131 -9.00 -34.14 19.08
N VAL A 132 -8.55 -34.69 17.95
CA VAL A 132 -9.27 -35.74 17.19
C VAL A 132 -9.53 -36.97 18.07
N SER A 133 -8.53 -37.43 18.81
CA SER A 133 -8.64 -38.62 19.66
C SER A 133 -9.63 -38.44 20.80
N LEU A 134 -9.69 -37.24 21.39
CA LEU A 134 -10.71 -36.87 22.37
C LEU A 134 -12.12 -36.85 21.75
N GLY A 135 -12.27 -36.31 20.55
CA GLY A 135 -13.53 -36.32 19.80
C GLY A 135 -14.03 -37.74 19.51
N VAL A 136 -13.13 -38.63 19.04
CA VAL A 136 -13.42 -40.05 18.79
C VAL A 136 -13.82 -40.79 20.08
N PHE A 137 -13.16 -40.51 21.20
CA PHE A 137 -13.50 -41.10 22.50
C PHE A 137 -14.92 -40.72 22.93
N LEU A 138 -15.27 -39.42 22.91
CA LEU A 138 -16.59 -38.94 23.30
C LEU A 138 -17.69 -39.40 22.32
N ALA A 139 -17.41 -39.41 21.02
CA ALA A 139 -18.33 -39.94 20.02
C ALA A 139 -18.60 -41.45 20.21
N ASN A 140 -17.60 -42.21 20.68
CA ASN A 140 -17.76 -43.63 20.99
C ASN A 140 -18.56 -43.88 22.28
N LEU A 141 -18.53 -42.98 23.27
CA LEU A 141 -19.41 -43.08 24.46
C LEU A 141 -20.90 -42.89 24.11
N ALA A 142 -21.20 -42.17 23.02
CA ALA A 142 -22.56 -41.95 22.52
C ALA A 142 -23.01 -42.96 21.44
N ARG A 143 -22.23 -44.03 21.22
CA ARG A 143 -22.48 -45.04 20.19
C ARG A 143 -23.25 -46.23 20.75
N THR A 144 -24.31 -46.66 20.08
CA THR A 144 -25.15 -47.79 20.53
C THR A 144 -24.60 -49.13 20.05
N ASN A 145 -24.36 -49.25 18.74
CA ASN A 145 -23.79 -50.45 18.13
C ASN A 145 -22.28 -50.27 17.92
N THR A 146 -21.47 -51.13 18.54
CA THR A 146 -20.00 -51.17 18.40
C THR A 146 -19.56 -52.56 17.95
N ASP A 147 -19.12 -52.66 16.70
CA ASP A 147 -18.51 -53.87 16.13
C ASP A 147 -17.02 -53.61 15.84
N ARG A 148 -16.18 -54.62 16.06
CA ARG A 148 -14.72 -54.59 15.85
C ARG A 148 -14.25 -55.53 14.72
N THR A 149 -15.15 -56.32 14.13
CA THR A 149 -14.86 -57.27 13.05
C THR A 149 -14.92 -56.65 11.66
N VAL A 150 -15.57 -55.48 11.55
CA VAL A 150 -15.82 -54.76 10.29
C VAL A 150 -14.52 -54.35 9.60
N THR A 151 -14.34 -54.82 8.36
CA THR A 151 -13.20 -54.47 7.52
C THR A 151 -13.29 -53.04 6.98
N PHE A 152 -12.16 -52.46 6.55
CA PHE A 152 -12.13 -51.10 6.02
C PHE A 152 -13.06 -50.89 4.81
N ILE A 153 -13.17 -51.89 3.94
CA ILE A 153 -14.05 -51.85 2.75
C ILE A 153 -15.52 -51.79 3.19
N GLN A 154 -15.90 -52.56 4.21
CA GLN A 154 -17.26 -52.53 4.77
C GLN A 154 -17.55 -51.22 5.53
N ALA A 155 -16.57 -50.62 6.21
CA ALA A 155 -16.77 -49.32 6.87
C ALA A 155 -17.06 -48.18 5.86
N VAL A 156 -16.44 -48.22 4.68
CA VAL A 156 -16.62 -47.22 3.60
C VAL A 156 -18.03 -47.22 2.98
N SER A 157 -18.85 -48.27 3.19
CA SER A 157 -20.26 -48.27 2.76
C SER A 157 -21.11 -47.19 3.44
N GLY A 158 -20.66 -46.66 4.58
CA GLY A 158 -21.41 -45.72 5.41
C GLY A 158 -22.53 -46.37 6.24
N GLU A 159 -22.72 -47.70 6.16
CA GLU A 159 -23.84 -48.37 6.83
C GLU A 159 -23.82 -48.24 8.36
N TYR A 160 -22.64 -48.12 8.94
CA TYR A 160 -22.41 -48.05 10.39
C TYR A 160 -22.52 -46.63 10.99
N ILE A 161 -22.77 -45.61 10.16
CA ILE A 161 -22.90 -44.21 10.61
C ILE A 161 -24.15 -44.04 11.48
N GLN A 162 -23.95 -43.47 12.67
CA GLN A 162 -24.99 -43.18 13.67
C GLN A 162 -25.04 -41.68 13.97
N ALA A 163 -26.24 -41.13 14.17
CA ALA A 163 -26.44 -39.68 14.32
C ALA A 163 -25.71 -39.08 15.54
N ALA A 164 -25.87 -39.67 16.74
CA ALA A 164 -25.31 -39.08 17.97
C ALA A 164 -23.77 -39.02 17.99
N PRO A 165 -23.02 -40.09 17.64
CA PRO A 165 -21.57 -40.00 17.44
C PRO A 165 -21.18 -38.93 16.41
N THR A 166 -21.91 -38.86 15.29
CA THR A 166 -21.59 -37.94 14.18
C THR A 166 -21.81 -36.47 14.55
N VAL A 167 -22.82 -36.15 15.35
CA VAL A 167 -23.02 -34.79 15.90
C VAL A 167 -21.86 -34.37 16.81
N ILE A 168 -21.36 -35.28 17.66
CA ILE A 168 -20.18 -35.00 18.51
C ILE A 168 -18.94 -34.75 17.64
N MET A 169 -18.71 -35.59 16.62
CA MET A 169 -17.61 -35.41 15.67
C MET A 169 -17.72 -34.08 14.92
N ALA A 170 -18.93 -33.65 14.53
CA ALA A 170 -19.17 -32.35 13.90
C ALA A 170 -18.86 -31.16 14.83
N VAL A 171 -19.17 -31.25 16.13
CA VAL A 171 -18.78 -30.23 17.12
C VAL A 171 -17.25 -30.18 17.30
N PHE A 172 -16.56 -31.33 17.28
CA PHE A 172 -15.10 -31.38 17.34
C PHE A 172 -14.43 -30.82 16.08
N VAL A 173 -15.01 -31.05 14.89
CA VAL A 173 -14.63 -30.36 13.64
C VAL A 173 -14.82 -28.85 13.78
N PHE A 174 -16.00 -28.39 14.23
CA PHE A 174 -16.32 -26.97 14.38
C PHE A 174 -15.29 -26.25 15.26
N LEU A 175 -15.09 -26.73 16.50
CA LEU A 175 -14.20 -26.10 17.47
C LEU A 175 -12.73 -26.17 17.02
N GLY A 176 -12.29 -27.31 16.49
CA GLY A 176 -10.91 -27.49 16.05
C GLY A 176 -10.55 -26.65 14.82
N SER A 177 -11.41 -26.64 13.79
CA SER A 177 -11.21 -25.81 12.60
C SER A 177 -11.33 -24.32 12.93
N ALA A 178 -12.29 -23.91 13.77
CA ALA A 178 -12.38 -22.52 14.23
C ALA A 178 -11.12 -22.08 14.99
N PHE A 179 -10.56 -22.93 15.87
CA PHE A 179 -9.33 -22.63 16.61
C PHE A 179 -8.11 -22.43 15.70
N PHE A 180 -7.83 -23.38 14.79
CA PHE A 180 -6.68 -23.25 13.89
C PHE A 180 -6.87 -22.16 12.83
N LEU A 181 -8.09 -21.91 12.35
CA LEU A 181 -8.38 -20.81 11.43
C LEU A 181 -8.41 -19.43 12.13
N TYR A 182 -8.70 -19.36 13.43
CA TYR A 182 -8.47 -18.16 14.26
C TYR A 182 -6.97 -17.86 14.38
N ILE A 183 -6.13 -18.87 14.68
CA ILE A 183 -4.66 -18.69 14.73
C ILE A 183 -4.16 -18.22 13.37
N LYS A 184 -4.59 -18.85 12.27
CA LYS A 184 -4.26 -18.44 10.89
C LYS A 184 -4.63 -16.97 10.64
N ALA A 185 -5.84 -16.54 10.99
CA ALA A 185 -6.30 -15.16 10.78
C ALA A 185 -5.74 -14.11 11.76
N ARG A 186 -4.97 -14.54 12.78
CA ARG A 186 -4.31 -13.68 13.78
C ARG A 186 -2.78 -13.69 13.70
N GLN A 187 -2.20 -14.68 13.02
CA GLN A 187 -0.76 -14.86 12.82
C GLN A 187 -0.37 -14.84 11.32
N GLY A 188 -1.37 -14.71 10.43
CA GLY A 188 -1.25 -14.38 9.01
C GLY A 188 -0.21 -15.18 8.21
N PRO A 189 0.45 -14.56 7.21
CA PRO A 189 1.54 -15.17 6.44
C PRO A 189 2.88 -15.37 7.21
N GLY A 190 2.84 -15.50 8.55
CA GLY A 190 3.99 -15.90 9.37
C GLY A 190 4.29 -17.42 9.37
N PRO A 191 5.21 -17.89 10.25
CA PRO A 191 5.60 -19.31 10.32
C PRO A 191 4.46 -20.26 10.69
N TYR A 192 3.37 -19.73 11.27
CA TYR A 192 2.18 -20.48 11.70
C TYR A 192 1.22 -20.88 10.56
N LEU A 193 1.37 -20.34 9.35
CA LEU A 193 0.44 -20.59 8.25
C LEU A 193 0.43 -22.06 7.82
N PHE A 194 1.59 -22.66 7.57
CA PHE A 194 1.65 -24.08 7.17
C PHE A 194 1.34 -25.07 8.31
N PRO A 195 1.78 -24.84 9.57
CA PRO A 195 1.30 -25.58 10.74
C PRO A 195 -0.24 -25.61 10.90
N THR A 196 -0.91 -24.46 10.80
CA THR A 196 -2.39 -24.40 10.92
C THR A 196 -3.07 -25.15 9.77
N VAL A 197 -2.54 -25.08 8.55
CA VAL A 197 -3.04 -25.85 7.40
C VAL A 197 -2.91 -27.36 7.60
N PHE A 198 -1.74 -27.86 8.05
CA PHE A 198 -1.59 -29.30 8.32
C PHE A 198 -2.41 -29.78 9.52
N ALA A 199 -2.62 -28.95 10.54
CA ALA A 199 -3.53 -29.26 11.64
C ALA A 199 -5.00 -29.37 11.19
N CYS A 200 -5.47 -28.44 10.35
CA CYS A 200 -6.79 -28.51 9.71
C CYS A 200 -6.94 -29.78 8.87
N ILE A 201 -5.98 -30.10 8.00
CA ILE A 201 -5.95 -31.35 7.21
C ILE A 201 -6.02 -32.58 8.12
N CYS A 202 -5.30 -32.57 9.26
CA CYS A 202 -5.32 -33.64 10.24
C CYS A 202 -6.71 -33.83 10.88
N ILE A 203 -7.41 -32.74 11.22
CA ILE A 203 -8.77 -32.76 11.78
C ILE A 203 -9.77 -33.26 10.74
N ASP A 204 -9.79 -32.63 9.55
CA ASP A 204 -10.76 -32.91 8.49
C ASP A 204 -10.69 -34.38 8.05
N ILE A 205 -9.50 -34.87 7.68
CA ILE A 205 -9.31 -36.27 7.26
C ILE A 205 -9.66 -37.22 8.40
N SER A 206 -9.19 -36.94 9.63
CA SER A 206 -9.36 -37.92 10.70
C SER A 206 -10.80 -38.03 11.20
N LEU A 207 -11.52 -36.91 11.37
CA LEU A 207 -12.91 -36.95 11.86
C LEU A 207 -13.90 -37.40 10.78
N THR A 208 -13.67 -37.07 9.50
CA THR A 208 -14.50 -37.62 8.40
C THR A 208 -14.20 -39.08 8.07
N THR A 209 -13.00 -39.58 8.39
CA THR A 209 -12.70 -41.03 8.27
C THR A 209 -13.21 -41.82 9.48
N ALA A 210 -13.10 -41.27 10.69
CA ALA A 210 -13.49 -41.97 11.92
C ALA A 210 -15.00 -42.09 12.15
N CYS A 211 -15.86 -41.32 11.47
CA CYS A 211 -17.31 -41.53 11.51
C CYS A 211 -17.74 -42.85 10.85
N LEU A 212 -16.98 -43.33 9.87
CA LEU A 212 -17.25 -44.54 9.07
C LEU A 212 -17.09 -45.84 9.89
N PHE A 213 -16.13 -45.85 10.83
CA PHE A 213 -15.80 -47.04 11.62
C PHE A 213 -16.76 -47.23 12.81
N PRO A 214 -17.34 -48.42 13.01
CA PRO A 214 -18.18 -48.72 14.19
C PRO A 214 -17.40 -48.86 15.51
N PHE A 215 -16.07 -48.77 15.50
CA PHE A 215 -15.20 -48.81 16.68
C PHE A 215 -14.35 -47.53 16.80
N PRO A 216 -13.74 -47.22 17.97
CA PRO A 216 -12.99 -45.99 18.16
C PRO A 216 -11.57 -46.12 17.58
N TYR A 217 -11.39 -45.74 16.32
CA TYR A 217 -10.11 -45.86 15.63
C TYR A 217 -9.19 -44.65 15.89
N TYR A 218 -8.50 -44.63 17.04
CA TYR A 218 -7.60 -43.54 17.43
C TYR A 218 -6.38 -43.36 16.52
N LEU A 219 -6.00 -44.39 15.77
CA LEU A 219 -4.76 -44.40 14.97
C LEU A 219 -4.87 -43.69 13.61
N VAL A 220 -6.01 -43.09 13.22
CA VAL A 220 -6.13 -42.40 11.91
C VAL A 220 -5.03 -41.35 11.71
N GLY A 221 -4.78 -40.51 12.73
CA GLY A 221 -3.77 -39.44 12.66
C GLY A 221 -2.34 -39.94 12.42
N ARG A 222 -2.05 -41.22 12.71
CA ARG A 222 -0.76 -41.85 12.38
C ARG A 222 -0.44 -41.78 10.88
N THR A 223 -1.47 -41.91 10.03
CA THR A 223 -1.31 -41.85 8.56
C THR A 223 -0.90 -40.47 8.05
N ILE A 224 -1.12 -39.42 8.83
CA ILE A 224 -0.85 -38.02 8.46
C ILE A 224 0.46 -37.56 9.09
N ILE A 225 0.69 -37.87 10.37
CA ILE A 225 1.90 -37.43 11.09
C ILE A 225 3.18 -38.13 10.61
N ILE A 226 3.13 -39.41 10.20
CA ILE A 226 4.34 -40.13 9.74
C ILE A 226 4.92 -39.52 8.45
N PRO A 227 4.16 -39.30 7.36
CA PRO A 227 4.66 -38.60 6.18
C PRO A 227 5.23 -37.21 6.47
N LEU A 228 4.63 -36.48 7.41
CA LEU A 228 5.12 -35.16 7.83
C LEU A 228 6.42 -35.26 8.63
N CYS A 229 6.57 -36.22 9.55
CA CYS A 229 7.85 -36.47 10.23
C CYS A 229 8.99 -36.79 9.25
N PHE A 230 8.74 -37.59 8.20
CA PHE A 230 9.72 -37.85 7.14
C PHE A 230 10.08 -36.59 6.35
N HIS A 231 9.10 -35.77 5.96
CA HIS A 231 9.36 -34.46 5.33
C HIS A 231 10.18 -33.55 6.25
N SER A 232 9.78 -33.34 7.50
CA SER A 232 10.45 -32.44 8.44
C SER A 232 11.90 -32.88 8.70
N ALA A 233 12.16 -34.19 8.80
CA ALA A 233 13.52 -34.71 8.91
C ALA A 233 14.35 -34.41 7.65
N LEU A 234 13.82 -34.64 6.44
CA LEU A 234 14.51 -34.32 5.19
C LEU A 234 14.71 -32.80 4.99
N ALA A 235 13.76 -31.97 5.41
CA ALA A 235 13.85 -30.52 5.34
C ALA A 235 14.95 -29.97 6.28
N LEU A 236 15.04 -30.49 7.51
CA LEU A 236 16.10 -30.18 8.46
C LEU A 236 17.48 -30.63 7.96
N ILE A 237 17.61 -31.88 7.49
CA ILE A 237 18.86 -32.41 6.93
C ILE A 237 19.29 -31.60 5.70
N GLY A 238 18.36 -31.31 4.80
CA GLY A 238 18.62 -30.49 3.61
C GLY A 238 19.07 -29.07 3.95
N ALA A 239 18.44 -28.42 4.94
CA ALA A 239 18.83 -27.09 5.42
C ALA A 239 20.18 -27.06 6.14
N LEU A 240 20.61 -28.18 6.73
CA LEU A 240 21.90 -28.33 7.43
C LEU A 240 23.05 -28.68 6.47
N VAL A 241 22.82 -29.58 5.51
CA VAL A 241 23.87 -30.18 4.66
C VAL A 241 24.05 -29.40 3.34
N ILE A 242 22.96 -29.00 2.70
CA ILE A 242 23.00 -28.40 1.35
C ILE A 242 22.98 -26.88 1.50
N PHE A 243 24.10 -26.22 1.16
CA PHE A 243 24.25 -24.76 1.27
C PHE A 243 23.69 -24.15 2.59
N PRO A 244 24.21 -24.55 3.76
CA PRO A 244 23.72 -24.06 5.05
C PRO A 244 23.83 -22.54 5.17
N SER A 245 22.73 -21.91 5.60
CA SER A 245 22.60 -20.46 5.75
C SER A 245 22.12 -20.10 7.16
N THR A 246 22.88 -19.26 7.86
CA THR A 246 22.51 -18.68 9.17
C THR A 246 21.75 -17.36 8.96
N ILE A 247 20.91 -16.96 9.91
CA ILE A 247 20.05 -15.78 9.80
C ILE A 247 20.89 -14.52 9.66
N SER A 248 21.97 -14.38 10.44
CA SER A 248 22.89 -13.23 10.34
C SER A 248 23.62 -13.13 8.98
N HIS A 249 23.68 -14.20 8.16
CA HIS A 249 24.11 -14.07 6.75
C HIS A 249 22.98 -13.53 5.86
N GLN A 250 21.73 -13.99 6.07
CA GLN A 250 20.58 -13.45 5.36
C GLN A 250 20.36 -11.97 5.71
N PHE A 251 20.60 -11.58 6.96
CA PHE A 251 20.48 -10.22 7.46
C PHE A 251 21.50 -9.27 6.84
N THR A 252 22.81 -9.62 6.85
CA THR A 252 23.84 -8.78 6.20
C THR A 252 23.64 -8.68 4.69
N HIS A 253 23.20 -9.76 4.02
CA HIS A 253 22.84 -9.71 2.60
C HIS A 253 21.60 -8.84 2.34
N ARG A 254 20.57 -8.85 3.21
CA ARG A 254 19.42 -7.93 3.11
C ARG A 254 19.82 -6.47 3.37
N LEU A 255 20.78 -6.20 4.27
CA LEU A 255 21.37 -4.87 4.44
C LEU A 255 22.11 -4.40 3.17
N GLN A 256 22.90 -5.25 2.52
CA GLN A 256 23.54 -4.91 1.22
C GLN A 256 22.50 -4.60 0.13
N LEU A 257 21.41 -5.37 0.06
CA LEU A 257 20.29 -5.10 -0.86
C LEU A 257 19.52 -3.81 -0.53
N PHE A 258 19.52 -3.37 0.74
CA PHE A 258 18.99 -2.05 1.13
C PHE A 258 19.90 -0.90 0.69
N LEU A 259 21.23 -1.06 0.85
CA LEU A 259 22.21 -0.03 0.49
C LEU A 259 22.41 0.12 -1.02
N THR A 260 22.28 -0.96 -1.80
CA THR A 260 22.61 -0.95 -3.23
C THR A 260 21.80 0.05 -4.06
N PRO A 261 20.45 0.16 -3.93
CA PRO A 261 19.69 1.16 -4.67
C PRO A 261 19.94 2.60 -4.19
N LEU A 262 20.28 2.80 -2.90
CA LEU A 262 20.69 4.12 -2.40
C LEU A 262 22.03 4.56 -3.01
N ILE A 263 22.97 3.63 -3.18
CA ILE A 263 24.27 3.91 -3.83
C ILE A 263 24.05 4.31 -5.30
N SER A 264 23.24 3.57 -6.07
CA SER A 264 22.92 3.99 -7.44
C SER A 264 22.10 5.27 -7.49
N SER A 265 21.26 5.53 -6.50
CA SER A 265 20.53 6.80 -6.38
C SER A 265 21.47 7.98 -6.17
N LEU A 266 22.61 7.82 -5.50
CA LEU A 266 23.63 8.88 -5.37
C LEU A 266 24.31 9.19 -6.72
N ASP A 267 24.56 8.17 -7.56
CA ASP A 267 25.01 8.39 -8.94
C ASP A 267 23.95 9.12 -9.80
N ASP A 268 22.67 8.77 -9.63
CA ASP A 268 21.57 9.45 -10.32
C ASP A 268 21.37 10.90 -9.78
N HIS A 269 21.63 11.14 -8.49
CA HIS A 269 21.68 12.47 -7.87
C HIS A 269 22.77 13.37 -8.48
N CYS A 270 23.93 12.83 -8.89
CA CYS A 270 24.94 13.60 -9.61
C CYS A 270 24.48 13.93 -11.04
N LYS A 271 23.89 12.97 -11.77
CA LYS A 271 23.42 13.15 -13.16
C LYS A 271 22.28 14.16 -13.27
N ILE A 272 21.29 14.09 -12.37
CA ILE A 272 20.11 14.96 -12.42
C ILE A 272 20.42 16.43 -12.10
N LEU A 273 21.50 16.69 -11.35
CA LEU A 273 22.00 18.05 -11.12
C LEU A 273 22.81 18.61 -12.31
N ASP A 274 23.20 17.77 -13.27
CA ASP A 274 23.89 18.15 -14.50
C ASP A 274 22.95 18.18 -15.73
N THR A 275 21.73 17.64 -15.58
CA THR A 275 20.70 17.59 -16.62
C THR A 275 19.87 18.89 -16.60
N ASP A 276 19.51 19.44 -17.78
CA ASP A 276 18.59 20.60 -17.84
C ASP A 276 17.21 20.22 -17.26
N VAL A 277 16.79 21.00 -16.26
CA VAL A 277 15.50 20.94 -15.57
C VAL A 277 14.30 20.98 -16.54
N ARG A 278 14.47 21.53 -17.75
CA ARG A 278 13.44 21.56 -18.82
C ARG A 278 13.28 20.25 -19.60
N SER A 279 14.16 19.28 -19.44
CA SER A 279 14.15 18.05 -20.24
C SER A 279 13.19 16.98 -19.69
N ASP A 280 12.56 16.21 -20.58
CA ASP A 280 11.80 15.00 -20.19
C ASP A 280 12.69 13.98 -19.45
N GLU A 281 14.00 14.01 -19.70
CA GLU A 281 15.00 13.17 -19.04
C GLU A 281 15.09 13.47 -17.54
N PHE A 282 15.06 14.75 -17.13
CA PHE A 282 15.03 15.19 -15.72
C PHE A 282 13.82 14.57 -14.98
N GLY A 283 12.63 14.64 -15.58
CA GLY A 283 11.42 14.01 -15.04
C GLY A 283 11.54 12.48 -14.93
N SER A 284 12.14 11.83 -15.92
CA SER A 284 12.38 10.38 -15.89
C SER A 284 13.35 9.95 -14.77
N LEU A 285 14.38 10.77 -14.52
CA LEU A 285 15.45 10.51 -13.56
C LEU A 285 15.02 10.85 -12.12
N ALA A 286 14.19 11.88 -11.92
CA ALA A 286 13.53 12.14 -10.64
C ALA A 286 12.63 10.96 -10.22
N ASN A 287 11.95 10.35 -11.18
CA ASN A 287 11.15 9.14 -10.97
C ASN A 287 12.03 7.90 -10.67
N SER A 288 13.18 7.71 -11.32
CA SER A 288 14.07 6.57 -11.00
C SER A 288 14.68 6.68 -9.60
N ILE A 289 15.10 7.89 -9.18
CA ILE A 289 15.56 8.20 -7.82
C ILE A 289 14.47 7.86 -6.79
N THR A 290 13.22 8.29 -7.06
CA THR A 290 12.07 7.99 -6.19
C THR A 290 11.84 6.48 -6.06
N VAL A 291 11.86 5.75 -7.18
CA VAL A 291 11.69 4.29 -7.21
C VAL A 291 12.85 3.55 -6.53
N ALA A 292 14.08 4.05 -6.61
CA ALA A 292 15.24 3.50 -5.90
C ALA A 292 15.08 3.66 -4.38
N GLY A 293 14.64 4.83 -3.92
CA GLY A 293 14.32 5.09 -2.51
C GLY A 293 13.21 4.18 -1.96
N ASP A 294 12.09 4.07 -2.69
CA ASP A 294 10.98 3.19 -2.31
C ASP A 294 11.38 1.70 -2.32
N SER A 295 12.21 1.29 -3.28
CA SER A 295 12.76 -0.08 -3.33
C SER A 295 13.62 -0.39 -2.09
N SER A 296 14.49 0.54 -1.70
CA SER A 296 15.31 0.42 -0.49
C SER A 296 14.46 0.35 0.78
N GLU A 297 13.45 1.22 0.94
CA GLU A 297 12.54 1.13 2.09
C GLU A 297 11.71 -0.16 2.11
N GLY A 298 11.33 -0.69 0.95
CA GLY A 298 10.70 -2.02 0.85
C GLY A 298 11.58 -3.13 1.42
N VAL A 299 12.89 -3.07 1.20
CA VAL A 299 13.85 -4.02 1.80
C VAL A 299 13.92 -3.84 3.32
N LEU A 300 13.86 -2.62 3.86
CA LEU A 300 13.86 -2.38 5.33
C LEU A 300 12.68 -3.04 6.06
N ILE A 301 11.50 -3.10 5.43
CA ILE A 301 10.34 -3.82 5.97
C ILE A 301 10.66 -5.33 6.06
N SER A 302 11.18 -5.91 4.97
CA SER A 302 11.59 -7.33 4.96
C SER A 302 12.74 -7.65 5.92
N LEU A 303 13.59 -6.67 6.22
CA LEU A 303 14.72 -6.81 7.14
C LEU A 303 14.25 -6.89 8.60
N ALA A 304 13.15 -6.22 8.96
CA ALA A 304 12.60 -6.24 10.31
C ALA A 304 12.10 -7.63 10.73
N ALA A 305 11.43 -8.37 9.83
CA ALA A 305 11.07 -9.78 10.04
C ALA A 305 12.30 -10.64 10.41
N SER A 306 13.46 -10.38 9.78
CA SER A 306 14.70 -11.08 10.09
C SER A 306 15.29 -10.72 11.47
N VAL A 307 14.93 -9.59 12.09
CA VAL A 307 15.40 -9.21 13.45
C VAL A 307 14.84 -10.16 14.50
N ARG A 308 13.55 -10.53 14.43
CA ARG A 308 12.90 -11.47 15.37
C ARG A 308 13.68 -12.78 15.48
N LEU A 309 14.23 -13.23 14.36
CA LEU A 309 15.01 -14.46 14.27
C LEU A 309 16.49 -14.25 14.61
N LEU A 310 17.05 -13.05 14.41
CA LEU A 310 18.48 -12.74 14.56
C LEU A 310 18.99 -13.07 15.97
N ASN A 311 18.22 -12.73 17.01
CA ASN A 311 18.50 -13.05 18.43
C ASN A 311 18.55 -14.57 18.72
N ASN A 312 18.01 -15.39 17.82
CA ASN A 312 17.97 -16.86 17.89
C ASN A 312 18.96 -17.54 16.93
N ASP A 313 19.84 -16.81 16.24
CA ASP A 313 20.76 -17.38 15.26
C ASP A 313 21.92 -18.15 15.91
N PHE A 314 22.15 -19.39 15.48
CA PHE A 314 23.35 -20.14 15.81
C PHE A 314 24.45 -19.76 14.81
N SER A 315 25.49 -19.05 15.26
CA SER A 315 26.52 -18.57 14.34
C SER A 315 27.94 -18.55 14.92
N TRP A 316 28.87 -19.06 14.12
CA TRP A 316 30.30 -18.84 14.29
C TRP A 316 30.70 -17.57 13.53
N SER A 317 30.99 -16.48 14.25
CA SER A 317 31.54 -15.24 13.69
C SER A 317 32.15 -14.33 14.77
N ARG A 318 32.99 -13.39 14.31
CA ARG A 318 33.64 -12.35 15.14
C ARG A 318 32.61 -11.35 15.71
N PHE A 319 31.69 -10.91 14.86
CA PHE A 319 30.52 -10.13 15.23
C PHE A 319 29.38 -11.03 15.71
N ALA A 320 28.58 -10.51 16.65
CA ALA A 320 27.37 -11.11 17.16
C ALA A 320 26.18 -10.80 16.22
N PRO A 321 25.08 -11.56 16.27
CA PRO A 321 23.87 -11.23 15.52
C PRO A 321 23.32 -9.84 15.87
N ASP A 322 23.21 -9.53 17.16
CA ASP A 322 22.60 -8.30 17.69
C ASP A 322 23.34 -7.02 17.25
N ASP A 323 24.64 -7.08 16.94
CA ASP A 323 25.46 -5.94 16.48
C ASP A 323 24.90 -5.31 15.18
N PHE A 324 24.32 -6.14 14.30
CA PHE A 324 23.81 -5.66 13.01
C PHE A 324 22.50 -4.85 13.13
N CYS A 325 21.85 -4.88 14.29
CA CYS A 325 20.65 -4.07 14.56
C CYS A 325 20.93 -2.56 14.51
N THR A 326 22.13 -2.10 14.87
CA THR A 326 22.52 -0.68 14.76
C THR A 326 22.41 -0.18 13.32
N PHE A 327 22.92 -0.96 12.35
CA PHE A 327 22.86 -0.62 10.93
C PHE A 327 21.43 -0.54 10.39
N GLN A 328 20.48 -1.32 10.92
CA GLN A 328 19.07 -1.16 10.56
C GLN A 328 18.50 0.17 11.07
N ARG A 329 18.81 0.57 12.33
CA ARG A 329 18.35 1.85 12.90
C ARG A 329 18.92 3.03 12.10
N LEU A 330 20.21 3.00 11.80
CA LEU A 330 20.87 4.00 10.95
C LEU A 330 20.29 3.97 9.51
N GLY A 331 19.99 2.80 8.96
CA GLY A 331 19.34 2.66 7.65
C GLY A 331 17.94 3.27 7.58
N ARG A 332 17.12 3.14 8.64
CA ARG A 332 15.82 3.82 8.74
C ARG A 332 15.97 5.35 8.75
N ARG A 333 16.99 5.89 9.44
CA ARG A 333 17.33 7.33 9.39
C ARG A 333 17.76 7.72 7.97
N LEU A 334 18.67 6.96 7.36
CA LEU A 334 19.26 7.22 6.04
C LEU A 334 18.20 7.28 4.93
N ALA A 335 17.26 6.33 4.89
CA ALA A 335 16.16 6.34 3.93
C ALA A 335 15.25 7.57 4.07
N GLY A 336 14.97 7.99 5.31
CA GLY A 336 14.26 9.24 5.60
C GLY A 336 15.01 10.50 5.15
N ARG A 337 16.35 10.47 5.07
CA ARG A 337 17.17 11.54 4.48
C ARG A 337 17.17 11.49 2.95
N ALA A 338 17.27 10.30 2.35
CA ALA A 338 17.19 10.11 0.90
C ALA A 338 15.89 10.70 0.32
N ASN A 339 14.74 10.35 0.92
CA ASN A 339 13.44 10.94 0.58
C ASN A 339 13.45 12.47 0.69
N GLY A 340 14.17 13.02 1.68
CA GLY A 340 14.39 14.45 1.88
C GLY A 340 15.17 15.11 0.73
N MET A 341 16.22 14.47 0.22
CA MET A 341 16.96 14.96 -0.95
C MET A 341 16.08 14.95 -2.21
N THR A 342 15.25 13.91 -2.40
CA THR A 342 14.30 13.82 -3.53
C THR A 342 13.26 14.94 -3.51
N VAL A 343 12.98 15.58 -2.36
CA VAL A 343 12.01 16.69 -2.26
C VAL A 343 12.39 17.84 -3.18
N TYR A 344 13.69 18.15 -3.33
CA TYR A 344 14.17 19.24 -4.17
C TYR A 344 13.68 19.12 -5.62
N PHE A 345 13.81 17.93 -6.23
CA PHE A 345 13.34 17.72 -7.61
C PHE A 345 11.81 17.90 -7.71
N THR A 346 11.04 17.47 -6.70
CA THR A 346 9.58 17.71 -6.65
C THR A 346 9.17 19.19 -6.40
N LEU A 347 10.14 20.06 -6.17
CA LEU A 347 9.97 21.52 -6.02
C LEU A 347 10.60 22.32 -7.18
N ALA A 348 11.55 21.71 -7.91
CA ALA A 348 12.26 22.27 -9.06
C ALA A 348 11.64 21.88 -10.42
N ASP A 349 10.93 20.75 -10.49
CA ASP A 349 10.21 20.29 -11.68
C ASP A 349 9.21 21.35 -12.19
N PRO A 350 9.42 21.92 -13.41
CA PRO A 350 8.54 22.93 -13.98
C PRO A 350 7.27 22.32 -14.59
N SER A 351 7.24 21.01 -14.83
CA SER A 351 6.06 20.27 -15.27
C SER A 351 5.10 19.93 -14.12
N ARG A 352 5.47 20.28 -12.88
CA ARG A 352 4.65 20.13 -11.66
C ARG A 352 3.22 20.59 -11.89
N ASP A 353 2.27 19.67 -11.67
CA ASP A 353 0.83 19.98 -11.61
C ASP A 353 0.57 21.26 -10.76
N PRO A 354 -0.09 22.29 -11.33
CA PRO A 354 -0.67 23.38 -10.54
C PRO A 354 -1.66 22.80 -9.51
N PHE A 355 -2.17 23.62 -8.59
CA PHE A 355 -3.16 23.11 -7.64
C PHE A 355 -4.33 22.44 -8.39
N PRO A 356 -4.68 21.18 -8.07
CA PRO A 356 -5.54 20.38 -8.93
C PRO A 356 -6.92 21.03 -9.10
N THR A 357 -7.09 21.69 -10.24
CA THR A 357 -8.36 22.26 -10.67
C THR A 357 -9.33 21.09 -10.82
N THR A 358 -10.38 21.03 -10.02
CA THR A 358 -11.45 20.09 -10.34
C THR A 358 -12.04 20.52 -11.68
N PRO A 359 -12.21 19.57 -12.64
CA PRO A 359 -12.57 19.91 -13.99
C PRO A 359 -13.90 20.66 -13.95
N ALA A 360 -13.88 21.92 -14.42
CA ALA A 360 -15.09 22.72 -14.50
C ALA A 360 -16.14 21.90 -15.26
N PRO A 361 -17.38 21.79 -14.74
CA PRO A 361 -18.39 20.91 -15.33
C PRO A 361 -18.57 21.30 -16.79
N SER A 362 -18.16 20.41 -17.69
CA SER A 362 -17.89 20.76 -19.08
C SER A 362 -19.08 21.49 -19.67
N GLY A 363 -18.90 22.76 -20.04
CA GLY A 363 -19.88 23.48 -20.83
C GLY A 363 -20.21 22.62 -22.04
N ALA A 364 -21.47 22.23 -22.18
CA ALA A 364 -21.83 21.15 -23.08
C ALA A 364 -21.55 21.58 -24.52
N ASN A 365 -20.43 21.12 -25.08
CA ASN A 365 -20.14 21.21 -26.51
C ASN A 365 -21.24 20.45 -27.24
N THR A 366 -22.25 21.21 -27.66
CA THR A 366 -23.43 20.69 -28.32
C THR A 366 -22.95 20.09 -29.64
N PRO A 367 -23.20 18.78 -29.91
CA PRO A 367 -22.70 18.17 -31.13
C PRO A 367 -23.28 18.91 -32.33
N LEU A 368 -22.40 19.40 -33.20
CA LEU A 368 -22.78 20.24 -34.32
C LEU A 368 -23.66 19.43 -35.30
N VAL A 369 -24.93 19.80 -35.43
CA VAL A 369 -25.78 19.28 -36.52
C VAL A 369 -25.33 19.97 -37.80
N PRO A 370 -24.97 19.24 -38.88
CA PRO A 370 -24.50 19.85 -40.12
C PRO A 370 -25.67 20.52 -40.85
N GLY A 371 -25.76 21.86 -40.79
CA GLY A 371 -26.92 22.57 -41.35
C GLY A 371 -27.00 24.09 -41.23
N SER A 372 -25.88 24.83 -41.11
CA SER A 372 -25.88 26.30 -41.25
C SER A 372 -24.49 26.82 -41.67
N PRO A 373 -24.39 27.95 -42.40
CA PRO A 373 -23.17 28.32 -43.12
C PRO A 373 -22.08 28.95 -42.24
N VAL A 374 -20.83 28.63 -42.56
CA VAL A 374 -19.63 29.24 -41.96
C VAL A 374 -19.45 30.67 -42.51
N VAL A 375 -19.53 31.67 -41.64
CA VAL A 375 -19.13 33.06 -41.96
C VAL A 375 -17.68 33.27 -41.50
N SER A 376 -16.76 33.31 -42.45
CA SER A 376 -15.33 33.48 -42.20
C SER A 376 -14.91 34.96 -42.18
N ARG A 377 -14.35 35.44 -41.06
CA ARG A 377 -13.33 36.52 -41.05
C ARG A 377 -12.36 36.37 -39.86
N PRO A 378 -11.15 36.98 -39.93
CA PRO A 378 -10.00 36.55 -39.12
C PRO A 378 -9.96 37.16 -37.71
N PRO A 379 -9.06 36.68 -36.82
CA PRO A 379 -8.76 37.36 -35.56
C PRO A 379 -8.24 38.79 -35.80
N SER A 380 -8.65 39.72 -34.94
CA SER A 380 -8.23 41.12 -34.98
C SER A 380 -6.73 41.29 -34.67
N PRO A 381 -5.99 42.16 -35.39
CA PRO A 381 -4.59 42.44 -35.09
C PRO A 381 -4.40 43.29 -33.83
N VAL A 382 -3.16 43.31 -33.33
CA VAL A 382 -2.73 44.10 -32.16
C VAL A 382 -3.00 45.59 -32.37
N ARG A 383 -3.52 46.26 -31.34
CA ARG A 383 -3.83 47.69 -31.37
C ARG A 383 -2.57 48.53 -31.15
N GLY A 384 -1.83 48.75 -32.24
CA GLY A 384 -0.90 49.88 -32.34
C GLY A 384 -1.64 51.23 -32.37
N GLU A 385 -0.88 52.32 -32.28
CA GLU A 385 -1.40 53.69 -32.31
C GLU A 385 -1.74 54.17 -33.73
N GLY A 386 -2.61 55.17 -33.85
CA GLY A 386 -2.89 55.85 -35.13
C GLY A 386 -4.37 56.06 -35.47
N ARG A 387 -4.77 57.33 -35.56
CA ARG A 387 -5.87 57.86 -36.38
C ARG A 387 -5.22 58.50 -37.64
N PRO A 388 -5.85 58.60 -38.84
CA PRO A 388 -7.18 59.26 -38.96
C PRO A 388 -8.10 58.97 -40.20
N LYS A 389 -9.34 59.48 -40.11
CA LYS A 389 -10.21 60.11 -41.17
C LYS A 389 -10.87 59.32 -42.35
N LEU A 390 -12.21 59.48 -42.40
CA LEU A 390 -13.13 59.77 -43.55
C LEU A 390 -13.62 58.70 -44.59
N ARG A 391 -14.96 58.57 -44.68
CA ARG A 391 -15.90 58.90 -45.82
C ARG A 391 -15.78 58.19 -47.21
N VAL A 392 -16.83 57.83 -47.98
CA VAL A 392 -18.24 57.35 -47.75
C VAL A 392 -18.93 56.92 -49.10
N GLN A 393 -19.87 55.94 -49.07
CA GLN A 393 -20.97 55.62 -50.05
C GLN A 393 -20.69 55.15 -51.52
N VAL A 394 -21.81 54.67 -52.13
CA VAL A 394 -22.16 54.46 -53.57
C VAL A 394 -21.69 53.14 -54.25
N GLU A 395 -22.42 52.46 -55.15
CA GLU A 395 -23.86 52.04 -55.27
C GLU A 395 -24.01 50.99 -56.43
N ASP A 396 -25.17 50.33 -56.54
CA ASP A 396 -25.79 49.63 -57.72
C ASP A 396 -25.08 48.60 -58.64
N GLY A 397 -25.87 47.60 -59.10
CA GLY A 397 -25.94 47.31 -60.56
C GLY A 397 -26.12 45.88 -61.12
N VAL A 398 -27.36 45.52 -61.51
CA VAL A 398 -27.76 44.76 -62.74
C VAL A 398 -27.56 43.20 -62.83
N VAL A 399 -28.43 42.55 -63.64
CA VAL A 399 -28.66 41.09 -63.84
C VAL A 399 -29.03 40.81 -65.32
N PRO A 400 -28.47 39.79 -66.03
CA PRO A 400 -29.20 38.53 -66.43
C PRO A 400 -28.28 37.27 -66.55
N GLY A 401 -28.69 36.03 -66.89
CA GLY A 401 -30.00 35.38 -67.14
C GLY A 401 -29.84 34.02 -67.89
N SER A 402 -30.93 33.24 -68.06
CA SER A 402 -31.11 32.01 -68.91
C SER A 402 -30.38 30.68 -68.55
N GLU A 403 -30.75 29.44 -68.99
CA GLU A 403 -32.07 28.76 -69.20
C GLU A 403 -31.87 27.21 -69.53
N ILE A 404 -32.97 26.44 -69.70
CA ILE A 404 -33.13 25.11 -70.38
C ILE A 404 -32.61 23.79 -69.71
N GLN A 405 -33.42 23.26 -68.79
CA GLN A 405 -34.27 22.02 -68.89
C GLN A 405 -33.81 20.71 -69.60
N SER A 406 -34.08 19.57 -68.92
CA SER A 406 -34.19 18.20 -69.48
C SER A 406 -35.20 17.32 -68.66
N THR A 407 -35.36 16.01 -68.96
CA THR A 407 -36.59 15.21 -68.63
C THR A 407 -36.36 13.67 -68.48
N ILE A 408 -37.39 12.93 -68.00
CA ILE A 408 -37.64 11.45 -68.10
C ILE A 408 -36.80 10.54 -67.15
N ASP A 409 -37.29 9.54 -66.39
CA ASP A 409 -38.60 9.13 -65.78
C ASP A 409 -38.33 7.92 -64.81
N GLY A 410 -39.25 7.20 -64.12
CA GLY A 410 -40.72 7.26 -63.97
C GLY A 410 -41.34 5.98 -63.32
N GLY A 411 -42.35 6.13 -62.44
CA GLY A 411 -43.20 5.04 -61.87
C GLY A 411 -42.67 4.26 -60.64
N GLY A 412 -43.51 3.69 -59.72
CA GLY A 412 -44.98 3.75 -59.55
C GLY A 412 -45.53 2.75 -58.47
N VAL A 413 -46.85 2.81 -58.17
CA VAL A 413 -47.68 1.92 -57.25
C VAL A 413 -47.62 2.27 -55.72
N VAL A 414 -48.61 2.25 -54.78
CA VAL A 414 -50.04 1.76 -54.54
C VAL A 414 -50.12 0.63 -53.46
N LYS A 415 -51.01 0.53 -52.43
CA LYS A 415 -52.20 1.24 -51.83
C LYS A 415 -52.24 1.00 -50.28
N VAL A 416 -52.77 1.85 -49.37
CA VAL A 416 -54.18 2.06 -48.84
C VAL A 416 -54.74 0.87 -47.99
N VAL A 417 -55.32 1.02 -46.77
CA VAL A 417 -56.74 1.34 -46.38
C VAL A 417 -56.85 1.70 -44.85
N ALA A 418 -57.91 2.43 -44.43
CA ALA A 418 -58.41 2.55 -43.03
C ALA A 418 -59.96 2.43 -42.98
N PRO A 419 -60.63 2.01 -41.87
CA PRO A 419 -61.51 2.94 -41.10
C PRO A 419 -61.88 2.53 -39.62
N GLY A 420 -62.73 3.33 -38.93
CA GLY A 420 -63.80 2.79 -38.05
C GLY A 420 -63.85 3.18 -36.54
N PRO A 421 -65.02 3.56 -35.96
CA PRO A 421 -65.14 3.97 -34.53
C PRO A 421 -66.31 3.32 -33.71
N GLY A 422 -66.46 3.73 -32.43
CA GLY A 422 -67.61 3.48 -31.52
C GLY A 422 -67.42 2.32 -30.52
N GLU A 423 -68.17 2.15 -29.42
CA GLU A 423 -68.96 3.06 -28.56
C GLU A 423 -69.19 2.35 -27.17
N SER A 424 -70.21 2.67 -26.35
CA SER A 424 -70.47 2.08 -25.00
C SER A 424 -71.93 1.54 -24.89
N PRO A 425 -72.61 1.21 -23.74
CA PRO A 425 -72.26 1.18 -22.29
C PRO A 425 -72.94 0.02 -21.44
N LEU A 426 -73.01 0.20 -20.10
CA LEU A 426 -74.01 -0.31 -19.10
C LEU A 426 -73.99 -1.73 -18.44
N LEU A 427 -74.06 -1.67 -17.09
CA LEU A 427 -74.89 -2.39 -16.07
C LEU A 427 -74.93 -3.93 -15.86
N ASP A 428 -75.03 -4.25 -14.55
CA ASP A 428 -75.71 -5.36 -13.85
C ASP A 428 -75.48 -6.85 -14.22
N GLY A 429 -75.56 -7.80 -13.27
CA GLY A 429 -75.71 -7.62 -11.82
C GLY A 429 -75.91 -8.93 -11.02
N ALA A 430 -75.41 -8.93 -9.78
CA ALA A 430 -75.76 -9.78 -8.63
C ALA A 430 -76.10 -11.29 -8.79
N LYS A 431 -75.41 -12.12 -7.98
CA LYS A 431 -76.01 -12.64 -6.73
C LYS A 431 -74.98 -13.22 -5.73
N THR A 432 -75.46 -13.34 -4.49
CA THR A 432 -74.77 -13.70 -3.23
C THR A 432 -75.43 -15.00 -2.69
N PRO A 433 -75.33 -15.49 -1.41
CA PRO A 433 -74.81 -14.90 -0.16
C PRO A 433 -74.05 -15.84 0.82
N HIS A 434 -74.01 -15.42 2.10
CA HIS A 434 -73.41 -15.98 3.33
C HIS A 434 -71.97 -15.47 3.64
N SER A 435 -71.65 -14.94 4.85
CA SER A 435 -72.50 -14.61 6.01
C SER A 435 -72.00 -13.44 6.87
N THR A 436 -72.92 -12.86 7.65
CA THR A 436 -72.85 -12.13 8.95
C THR A 436 -71.55 -12.10 9.80
N ARG A 437 -71.30 -11.16 10.75
CA ARG A 437 -71.90 -9.83 11.10
C ARG A 437 -71.19 -9.19 12.33
N SER A 438 -70.69 -7.94 12.20
CA SER A 438 -70.61 -6.89 13.25
C SER A 438 -69.64 -6.96 14.46
N ARG A 439 -69.11 -5.76 14.79
CA ARG A 439 -68.99 -5.08 16.11
C ARG A 439 -67.60 -4.88 16.76
N ARG A 440 -67.29 -3.57 16.95
CA ARG A 440 -66.54 -2.89 18.03
C ARG A 440 -65.78 -3.76 19.07
N MET A 441 -64.50 -3.46 19.31
CA MET A 441 -64.02 -2.73 20.51
C MET A 441 -62.46 -2.67 20.59
N PHE A 442 -61.96 -1.76 21.45
CA PHE A 442 -60.74 -1.78 22.29
C PHE A 442 -59.70 -2.94 22.12
N ARG A 443 -58.40 -2.75 22.41
CA ARG A 443 -57.89 -2.17 23.68
C ARG A 443 -56.40 -1.83 23.65
N SER A 444 -56.01 -0.80 24.41
CA SER A 444 -54.66 -0.58 24.92
C SER A 444 -54.69 -0.57 26.46
N ARG A 445 -53.52 -0.73 27.12
CA ARG A 445 -53.32 -0.50 28.59
C ARG A 445 -54.15 -1.45 29.51
N PRO A 446 -54.10 -1.33 30.86
CA PRO A 446 -53.24 -0.57 31.81
C PRO A 446 -52.49 -1.55 32.78
N PRO A 447 -52.11 -1.24 34.06
CA PRO A 447 -52.01 0.03 34.82
C PRO A 447 -50.58 0.30 35.38
N SER A 448 -50.26 1.42 36.04
CA SER A 448 -51.07 2.52 36.63
C SER A 448 -50.45 3.90 36.26
N ARG A 449 -50.64 5.08 36.89
CA ARG A 449 -51.40 5.55 38.08
C ARG A 449 -51.87 7.02 37.84
N LYS A 450 -52.12 7.77 38.91
CA LYS A 450 -52.37 9.24 39.06
C LYS A 450 -51.82 9.64 40.47
N PRO A 451 -51.85 10.91 40.98
CA PRO A 451 -52.51 12.14 40.46
C PRO A 451 -51.80 13.52 40.68
N SER A 452 -52.38 14.55 40.02
CA SER A 452 -52.66 15.93 40.49
C SER A 452 -51.61 16.88 41.12
N ARG A 453 -51.47 18.08 40.53
CA ARG A 453 -51.74 19.46 41.07
C ARG A 453 -51.11 20.52 40.13
N SER A 454 -51.49 21.81 40.07
CA SER A 454 -52.78 22.53 40.23
C SER A 454 -52.57 24.05 39.98
N LEU A 455 -53.56 24.77 39.40
CA LEU A 455 -53.58 26.24 39.15
C LEU A 455 -52.54 26.70 38.10
N GLU A 456 -52.68 27.79 37.31
CA GLU A 456 -53.68 28.89 37.15
C GLU A 456 -53.66 29.28 35.64
N ARG A 457 -54.75 29.52 34.86
CA ARG A 457 -55.73 30.65 34.81
C ARG A 457 -55.09 32.05 34.93
N MET A 458 -55.36 33.04 34.06
CA MET A 458 -56.56 33.38 33.26
C MET A 458 -56.22 33.92 31.84
N ARG A 459 -56.91 33.49 30.75
CA ARG A 459 -58.07 34.09 30.01
C ARG A 459 -57.75 35.27 29.06
N THR A 460 -57.92 35.11 27.72
CA THR A 460 -59.04 35.61 26.84
C THR A 460 -59.25 37.13 26.86
N GLY A 461 -59.29 37.91 25.77
CA GLY A 461 -59.91 37.75 24.42
C GLY A 461 -60.86 38.96 24.18
N GLY A 462 -61.37 39.37 23.01
CA GLY A 462 -61.26 38.96 21.60
C GLY A 462 -62.42 39.61 20.77
N SER A 463 -62.45 39.46 19.43
CA SER A 463 -63.52 39.98 18.50
C SER A 463 -63.49 41.51 18.24
N GLN A 464 -63.99 42.11 17.13
CA GLN A 464 -65.11 41.76 16.23
C GLN A 464 -64.95 42.24 14.74
N THR A 465 -65.63 41.52 13.81
CA THR A 465 -66.40 41.98 12.58
C THR A 465 -65.76 42.96 11.54
N SER A 466 -66.26 43.20 10.31
CA SER A 466 -67.56 42.93 9.63
C SER A 466 -67.42 42.76 8.08
N SER A 467 -68.54 42.75 7.33
CA SER A 467 -68.72 42.76 5.84
C SER A 467 -69.92 43.71 5.51
N PRO A 468 -70.50 43.89 4.28
CA PRO A 468 -70.31 43.26 2.93
C PRO A 468 -70.42 44.28 1.72
N ILE A 469 -71.19 43.96 0.65
CA ILE A 469 -71.57 44.74 -0.59
C ILE A 469 -70.51 44.63 -1.74
N ILE A 470 -70.74 44.23 -3.01
CA ILE A 470 -71.85 44.14 -4.03
C ILE A 470 -71.85 45.25 -5.10
N ALA A 471 -71.59 44.88 -6.38
CA ALA A 471 -71.85 45.65 -7.62
C ALA A 471 -71.84 44.71 -8.87
N THR A 472 -72.40 45.12 -10.03
CA THR A 472 -72.74 44.18 -11.14
C THR A 472 -72.65 44.73 -12.59
N SER A 473 -71.89 44.04 -13.47
CA SER A 473 -72.08 43.86 -14.94
C SER A 473 -72.17 45.11 -15.87
N PRO A 474 -72.33 44.98 -17.22
CA PRO A 474 -72.17 43.81 -18.13
C PRO A 474 -71.33 44.06 -19.42
N HIS A 475 -70.88 42.98 -20.11
CA HIS A 475 -71.30 42.62 -21.49
C HIS A 475 -70.36 41.65 -22.27
N HIS A 476 -70.97 40.59 -22.81
CA HIS A 476 -70.74 39.88 -24.08
C HIS A 476 -69.40 39.23 -24.54
N HIS A 477 -69.57 37.93 -24.84
CA HIS A 477 -69.12 37.16 -26.02
C HIS A 477 -67.84 36.29 -26.01
N HIS A 478 -68.05 35.13 -26.67
CA HIS A 478 -67.14 34.06 -27.10
C HIS A 478 -66.56 33.07 -26.09
N SER A 479 -66.51 31.82 -26.55
CA SER A 479 -66.03 30.62 -25.88
C SER A 479 -64.63 30.25 -26.40
N HIS A 480 -63.79 29.65 -25.55
CA HIS A 480 -63.40 28.23 -25.63
C HIS A 480 -62.39 27.88 -24.53
N LEU A 481 -62.24 26.57 -24.26
CA LEU A 481 -61.20 26.03 -23.37
C LEU A 481 -59.83 26.16 -24.05
N HIS A 482 -58.74 26.34 -23.29
CA HIS A 482 -57.64 25.37 -23.15
C HIS A 482 -56.44 25.90 -22.32
N HIS A 483 -55.68 24.95 -21.77
CA HIS A 483 -54.28 25.02 -21.25
C HIS A 483 -54.00 24.99 -19.74
N HIS A 484 -54.34 23.87 -19.09
CA HIS A 484 -53.59 23.36 -17.92
C HIS A 484 -52.20 22.77 -18.29
N GLY A 485 -51.53 23.30 -19.32
CA GLY A 485 -50.32 22.66 -19.91
C GLY A 485 -49.00 22.96 -19.20
N HIS A 486 -48.81 24.18 -18.68
CA HIS A 486 -47.45 24.70 -18.47
C HIS A 486 -46.71 24.16 -17.24
N GLN A 487 -47.39 23.80 -16.15
CA GLN A 487 -46.72 23.28 -14.94
C GLN A 487 -46.25 21.82 -15.11
N LEU A 488 -47.01 21.00 -15.85
CA LEU A 488 -46.54 19.67 -16.26
C LEU A 488 -45.43 19.77 -17.30
N HIS A 489 -45.48 20.74 -18.24
CA HIS A 489 -44.39 20.92 -19.19
C HIS A 489 -43.07 21.32 -18.53
N HIS A 490 -43.07 22.16 -17.50
CA HIS A 490 -41.84 22.58 -16.82
C HIS A 490 -41.23 21.46 -15.95
N SER A 491 -42.05 20.60 -15.36
CA SER A 491 -41.59 19.44 -14.59
C SER A 491 -41.14 18.29 -15.50
N LEU A 492 -41.85 18.03 -16.61
CA LEU A 492 -41.45 17.04 -17.62
C LEU A 492 -40.26 17.49 -18.48
N LEU A 493 -40.03 18.79 -18.68
CA LEU A 493 -38.76 19.30 -19.24
C LEU A 493 -37.58 18.96 -18.32
N HIS A 494 -37.73 19.16 -17.01
CA HIS A 494 -36.68 18.81 -16.05
C HIS A 494 -36.44 17.29 -15.96
N LEU A 495 -37.46 16.48 -16.22
CA LEU A 495 -37.36 15.02 -16.26
C LEU A 495 -36.77 14.49 -17.58
N SER A 496 -37.16 15.06 -18.73
CA SER A 496 -36.66 14.66 -20.06
C SER A 496 -35.23 15.13 -20.32
N LEU A 497 -34.83 16.31 -19.84
CA LEU A 497 -33.43 16.76 -19.80
C LEU A 497 -32.57 15.97 -18.78
N GLY A 498 -33.20 15.17 -17.92
CA GLY A 498 -32.53 14.27 -16.97
C GLY A 498 -32.06 12.94 -17.57
N ILE A 499 -32.50 12.57 -18.77
CA ILE A 499 -32.24 11.26 -19.39
C ILE A 499 -31.30 11.43 -20.58
N ARG A 500 -30.14 10.73 -20.54
CA ARG A 500 -28.99 10.85 -21.47
C ARG A 500 -28.05 12.06 -21.28
N LYS A 501 -27.83 12.55 -20.05
CA LYS A 501 -26.48 13.04 -19.72
C LYS A 501 -25.54 11.85 -19.54
N GLY A 502 -24.45 11.81 -20.31
CA GLY A 502 -23.29 11.00 -19.94
C GLY A 502 -22.77 11.48 -18.59
N GLY A 503 -22.39 10.54 -17.71
CA GLY A 503 -22.16 10.81 -16.29
C GLY A 503 -20.89 11.61 -15.99
N GLY A 504 -20.91 12.91 -16.25
CA GLY A 504 -19.99 13.86 -15.63
C GLY A 504 -20.32 13.98 -14.13
N GLU A 505 -19.33 13.76 -13.27
CA GLU A 505 -19.47 13.94 -11.83
C GLU A 505 -19.64 15.42 -11.48
N HIS A 506 -20.28 15.72 -10.35
CA HIS A 506 -20.34 17.09 -9.84
C HIS A 506 -18.94 17.52 -9.40
N ALA A 507 -18.45 18.65 -9.92
CA ALA A 507 -17.15 19.18 -9.54
C ALA A 507 -17.18 19.59 -8.05
N VAL A 508 -16.32 18.96 -7.25
CA VAL A 508 -16.18 19.20 -5.80
C VAL A 508 -15.00 20.15 -5.56
N GLY A 509 -14.89 20.82 -4.42
CA GLY A 509 -13.72 21.63 -4.05
C GLY A 509 -13.49 22.85 -4.96
N VAL A 510 -14.49 23.24 -5.76
CA VAL A 510 -14.38 24.33 -6.73
C VAL A 510 -13.98 25.63 -6.04
N PHE A 511 -14.58 25.92 -4.87
CA PHE A 511 -14.28 27.10 -4.08
C PHE A 511 -12.82 27.16 -3.60
N GLU A 512 -12.30 26.09 -2.99
CA GLU A 512 -10.88 26.05 -2.61
C GLU A 512 -9.96 26.09 -3.84
N SER A 513 -10.29 25.39 -4.93
CA SER A 513 -9.46 25.38 -6.14
C SER A 513 -9.37 26.76 -6.81
N GLN A 514 -10.46 27.54 -6.81
CA GLN A 514 -10.46 28.93 -7.29
C GLN A 514 -9.61 29.85 -6.41
N ARG A 515 -9.72 29.74 -5.08
CA ARG A 515 -8.83 30.47 -4.16
C ARG A 515 -7.37 30.06 -4.37
N TYR A 516 -7.11 28.78 -4.62
CA TYR A 516 -5.77 28.27 -4.92
C TYR A 516 -5.20 28.79 -6.24
N MET A 517 -5.97 28.80 -7.33
CA MET A 517 -5.54 29.41 -8.59
C MET A 517 -5.25 30.90 -8.41
N ASN A 518 -6.09 31.63 -7.67
CA ASN A 518 -5.86 33.04 -7.37
C ASN A 518 -4.57 33.24 -6.56
N LEU A 519 -4.25 32.36 -5.61
CA LEU A 519 -3.01 32.42 -4.82
C LEU A 519 -1.77 32.02 -5.64
N GLU A 520 -1.88 31.01 -6.50
CA GLU A 520 -0.78 30.66 -7.41
C GLU A 520 -0.52 31.81 -8.40
N ALA A 521 -1.55 32.38 -9.02
CA ALA A 521 -1.43 33.50 -9.97
C ALA A 521 -1.00 34.85 -9.35
N THR A 522 -1.27 35.10 -8.06
CA THR A 522 -0.94 36.41 -7.42
C THR A 522 0.26 36.38 -6.48
N ARG A 523 0.71 35.20 -6.00
CA ARG A 523 1.79 35.12 -5.00
C ARG A 523 2.83 34.00 -5.21
N LEU A 524 2.60 33.02 -6.09
CA LEU A 524 3.51 31.87 -6.25
C LEU A 524 4.04 31.65 -7.68
N HIS A 525 3.47 32.33 -8.68
CA HIS A 525 3.95 32.36 -10.05
C HIS A 525 4.98 33.48 -10.25
N ASP A 526 6.07 33.16 -10.93
CA ASP A 526 7.19 34.03 -11.23
C ASP A 526 7.52 33.82 -12.73
N PRO A 527 7.41 34.86 -13.58
CA PRO A 527 7.66 34.74 -15.02
C PRO A 527 9.06 34.24 -15.40
N TYR A 528 10.05 34.36 -14.51
CA TYR A 528 11.43 33.93 -14.73
C TYR A 528 11.81 32.69 -13.91
N GLY A 529 10.83 32.03 -13.26
CA GLY A 529 11.08 30.97 -12.29
C GLY A 529 11.86 29.76 -12.83
N ASP A 530 11.69 29.42 -14.11
CA ASP A 530 12.47 28.36 -14.77
C ASP A 530 13.97 28.71 -14.81
N VAL A 531 14.30 29.96 -15.12
CA VAL A 531 15.70 30.44 -15.24
C VAL A 531 16.36 30.46 -13.86
N TYR A 532 15.65 30.95 -12.84
CA TYR A 532 16.15 30.91 -11.45
C TYR A 532 16.27 29.47 -10.93
N THR A 533 15.39 28.55 -11.33
CA THR A 533 15.45 27.15 -10.91
C THR A 533 16.59 26.39 -11.59
N GLN A 534 16.80 26.60 -12.90
CA GLN A 534 17.95 26.08 -13.64
C GLN A 534 19.26 26.58 -13.03
N ARG A 535 19.39 27.89 -12.82
CA ARG A 535 20.59 28.49 -12.21
C ARG A 535 20.82 28.03 -10.77
N ALA A 536 19.76 27.79 -10.01
CA ALA A 536 19.85 27.22 -8.67
C ALA A 536 20.31 25.75 -8.69
N THR A 537 19.92 24.98 -9.72
CA THR A 537 20.37 23.58 -9.91
C THR A 537 21.85 23.52 -10.31
N GLU A 538 22.30 24.39 -11.23
CA GLU A 538 23.72 24.56 -11.60
C GLU A 538 24.59 24.85 -10.37
N LEU A 539 24.22 25.84 -9.56
CA LEU A 539 24.95 26.18 -8.33
C LEU A 539 24.94 25.01 -7.34
N LEU A 540 23.82 24.28 -7.23
CA LEU A 540 23.71 23.12 -6.34
C LEU A 540 24.60 21.94 -6.78
N ARG A 541 24.75 21.70 -8.08
CA ARG A 541 25.74 20.75 -8.64
C ARG A 541 27.15 21.12 -8.19
N ASP A 542 27.52 22.39 -8.38
CA ASP A 542 28.86 22.94 -8.12
C ASP A 542 29.18 23.09 -6.62
N CYS A 543 28.16 22.99 -5.76
CA CYS A 543 28.28 22.78 -4.31
C CYS A 543 28.42 21.31 -3.93
N CYS A 544 27.54 20.44 -4.44
CA CYS A 544 27.27 19.13 -3.83
C CYS A 544 28.05 17.96 -4.44
N THR A 545 28.63 18.08 -5.64
CA THR A 545 29.25 16.95 -6.36
C THR A 545 30.33 16.23 -5.54
N ASP A 546 31.24 16.96 -4.90
CA ASP A 546 32.32 16.37 -4.08
C ASP A 546 31.77 15.58 -2.88
N LEU A 547 30.77 16.12 -2.20
CA LEU A 547 30.15 15.49 -1.03
C LEU A 547 29.29 14.28 -1.43
N LEU A 548 28.59 14.34 -2.55
CA LEU A 548 27.85 13.20 -3.13
C LEU A 548 28.80 12.04 -3.46
N ASN A 549 29.92 12.33 -4.12
CA ASN A 549 30.95 11.34 -4.47
C ASN A 549 31.60 10.73 -3.22
N ALA A 550 32.08 11.56 -2.27
CA ALA A 550 32.67 11.06 -1.03
C ALA A 550 31.67 10.20 -0.22
N THR A 551 30.43 10.65 -0.09
CA THR A 551 29.37 9.91 0.64
C THR A 551 28.97 8.61 -0.07
N LYS A 552 29.04 8.55 -1.40
CA LYS A 552 28.90 7.32 -2.19
C LYS A 552 30.07 6.35 -1.91
N ASP A 553 31.31 6.84 -1.87
CA ASP A 553 32.50 6.02 -1.52
C ASP A 553 32.39 5.47 -0.09
N GLY A 554 31.95 6.29 0.86
CA GLY A 554 31.65 5.84 2.22
C GLY A 554 30.56 4.76 2.28
N LEU A 555 29.45 4.95 1.55
CA LEU A 555 28.31 4.02 1.57
C LEU A 555 28.61 2.70 0.84
N THR A 556 29.39 2.74 -0.24
CA THR A 556 29.95 1.54 -0.89
C THR A 556 30.91 0.81 0.04
N GLY A 557 31.77 1.54 0.77
CA GLY A 557 32.61 0.97 1.83
C GLY A 557 31.83 0.19 2.89
N VAL A 558 30.70 0.72 3.37
CA VAL A 558 29.81 0.01 4.32
C VAL A 558 29.17 -1.22 3.69
N ARG A 559 28.70 -1.14 2.43
CA ARG A 559 28.15 -2.29 1.68
C ARG A 559 29.19 -3.40 1.51
N ASP A 560 30.41 -3.04 1.16
CA ASP A 560 31.48 -4.00 0.82
C ASP A 560 32.13 -4.58 2.08
N TRP A 561 32.16 -3.83 3.19
CA TRP A 561 32.39 -4.39 4.52
C TRP A 561 31.32 -5.43 4.88
N LEU A 562 30.03 -5.12 4.77
CA LEU A 562 28.94 -6.07 5.04
C LEU A 562 29.01 -7.34 4.18
N GLY A 563 29.64 -7.29 3.00
CA GLY A 563 29.98 -8.44 2.17
C GLY A 563 31.15 -9.25 2.73
N THR A 564 32.30 -8.61 2.93
CA THR A 564 33.55 -9.27 3.35
C THR A 564 33.54 -9.78 4.80
N VAL A 565 32.63 -9.28 5.66
CA VAL A 565 32.43 -9.63 7.08
C VAL A 565 32.34 -11.14 7.38
N ARG A 566 32.00 -12.00 6.41
CA ARG A 566 31.87 -13.47 6.62
C ARG A 566 32.78 -14.34 5.74
N GLU A 567 33.71 -13.77 4.97
CA GLU A 567 34.66 -14.56 4.16
C GLU A 567 35.63 -15.40 5.00
N ASP A 568 36.02 -14.87 6.17
CA ASP A 568 37.07 -15.47 7.00
C ASP A 568 36.59 -16.76 7.74
N LYS A 569 35.35 -17.21 7.50
CA LYS A 569 34.69 -18.33 8.23
C LYS A 569 35.34 -19.70 8.09
N PHE A 570 35.81 -20.07 6.90
CA PHE A 570 36.37 -21.41 6.64
C PHE A 570 37.90 -21.47 6.78
N HIS A 571 38.53 -20.34 7.09
CA HIS A 571 39.99 -20.19 7.16
C HIS A 571 40.58 -20.62 8.52
N PHE A 572 40.08 -21.73 9.08
CA PHE A 572 40.60 -22.36 10.30
C PHE A 572 42.09 -22.74 10.20
N TRP A 573 42.60 -22.90 8.98
CA TRP A 573 43.99 -23.24 8.67
C TRP A 573 44.89 -22.04 8.30
N MET A 574 44.37 -20.80 8.29
CA MET A 574 45.23 -19.62 8.07
C MET A 574 46.01 -19.23 9.32
N LYS A 575 47.27 -18.81 9.13
CA LYS A 575 48.10 -18.23 10.20
C LYS A 575 47.48 -16.94 10.72
N THR A 576 47.31 -16.81 12.03
CA THR A 576 46.66 -15.67 12.71
C THR A 576 47.12 -14.31 12.19
N ALA A 577 48.44 -14.13 12.02
CA ALA A 577 49.04 -12.89 11.53
C ALA A 577 48.51 -12.44 10.15
N ALA A 578 48.22 -13.36 9.22
CA ALA A 578 47.71 -12.99 7.90
C ALA A 578 46.26 -12.46 7.98
N CYS A 579 45.44 -13.06 8.85
CA CYS A 579 44.09 -12.56 9.14
C CYS A 579 44.13 -11.20 9.85
N GLU A 580 45.14 -10.98 10.70
CA GLU A 580 45.35 -9.72 11.42
C GLU A 580 45.81 -8.59 10.49
N THR A 581 46.75 -8.84 9.57
CA THR A 581 47.09 -7.89 8.49
C THR A 581 45.87 -7.59 7.60
N ARG A 582 45.05 -8.60 7.27
CA ARG A 582 43.81 -8.40 6.49
C ARG A 582 42.76 -7.58 7.26
N ARG A 583 42.68 -7.73 8.59
CA ARG A 583 41.86 -6.86 9.47
C ARG A 583 42.39 -5.43 9.46
N GLN A 584 43.70 -5.23 9.64
CA GLN A 584 44.29 -3.89 9.66
C GLN A 584 44.05 -3.17 8.33
N ASN A 585 44.36 -3.81 7.19
CA ASN A 585 44.10 -3.23 5.87
C ASN A 585 42.62 -2.86 5.63
N ARG A 586 41.66 -3.62 6.19
CA ARG A 586 40.23 -3.26 6.17
C ARG A 586 39.96 -2.03 7.04
N LEU A 587 40.44 -2.02 8.28
CA LEU A 587 40.27 -0.93 9.25
C LEU A 587 40.89 0.38 8.72
N ASP A 588 42.12 0.35 8.21
CA ASP A 588 42.80 1.50 7.59
C ASP A 588 42.05 2.04 6.36
N THR A 589 41.34 1.16 5.64
CA THR A 589 40.52 1.57 4.49
C THR A 589 39.21 2.22 4.91
N VAL A 590 38.51 1.67 5.92
CA VAL A 590 37.31 2.30 6.49
C VAL A 590 37.66 3.63 7.17
N GLN A 591 38.80 3.73 7.86
CA GLN A 591 39.28 4.99 8.44
C GLN A 591 39.58 6.05 7.38
N ARG A 592 40.22 5.69 6.25
CA ARG A 592 40.42 6.62 5.13
C ARG A 592 39.11 7.10 4.52
N LEU A 593 38.14 6.21 4.29
CA LEU A 593 36.80 6.59 3.81
C LEU A 593 36.06 7.48 4.81
N ARG A 594 36.14 7.18 6.11
CA ARG A 594 35.57 7.99 7.19
C ARG A 594 36.19 9.40 7.21
N TYR A 595 37.50 9.51 7.07
CA TYR A 595 38.19 10.79 6.96
C TYR A 595 37.80 11.55 5.68
N GLN A 596 37.73 10.89 4.53
CA GLN A 596 37.31 11.48 3.25
C GLN A 596 35.89 12.07 3.33
N VAL A 597 34.91 11.32 3.86
CA VAL A 597 33.53 11.81 4.04
C VAL A 597 33.48 12.95 5.06
N ALA A 598 34.20 12.84 6.19
CA ALA A 598 34.20 13.87 7.23
C ALA A 598 34.84 15.18 6.75
N SER A 599 35.97 15.11 6.02
CA SER A 599 36.61 16.28 5.42
C SER A 599 35.69 16.91 4.38
N ALA A 600 35.16 16.13 3.43
CA ALA A 600 34.25 16.66 2.40
C ALA A 600 32.98 17.30 2.98
N LEU A 601 32.48 16.81 4.13
CA LEU A 601 31.34 17.40 4.84
C LEU A 601 31.71 18.74 5.51
N GLU A 602 32.92 18.87 6.05
CA GLU A 602 33.37 20.10 6.71
C GLU A 602 33.84 21.17 5.71
N ASP A 603 34.47 20.76 4.60
CA ASP A 603 34.73 21.60 3.41
C ASP A 603 33.41 22.14 2.83
N PHE A 604 32.35 21.30 2.84
CA PHE A 604 31.03 21.69 2.38
C PHE A 604 30.34 22.68 3.33
N ARG A 605 30.49 22.52 4.64
CA ARG A 605 29.98 23.45 5.65
C ARG A 605 30.66 24.80 5.64
N SER A 606 31.99 24.81 5.55
CA SER A 606 32.79 26.03 5.65
C SER A 606 32.67 26.92 4.42
N ASP A 607 32.86 26.37 3.22
CA ASP A 607 32.87 27.14 1.97
C ASP A 607 31.81 26.66 0.96
N LYS A 608 31.83 25.39 0.55
CA LYS A 608 31.16 25.00 -0.71
C LYS A 608 29.65 25.21 -0.70
N ARG A 609 28.96 25.12 0.45
CA ARG A 609 27.52 25.45 0.56
C ARG A 609 27.18 26.90 0.21
N LEU A 610 28.13 27.83 0.40
CA LEU A 610 27.94 29.28 0.28
C LEU A 610 27.94 29.80 -1.16
N LYS A 611 28.29 28.98 -2.16
CA LYS A 611 28.19 29.36 -3.59
C LYS A 611 26.75 29.62 -4.03
N VAL A 612 25.76 28.97 -3.42
CA VAL A 612 24.32 29.23 -3.71
C VAL A 612 23.92 30.68 -3.35
N LEU A 613 24.72 31.38 -2.54
CA LEU A 613 24.54 32.81 -2.23
C LEU A 613 25.08 33.75 -3.30
N GLU A 614 25.80 33.29 -4.33
CA GLU A 614 26.37 34.15 -5.38
C GLU A 614 25.32 35.07 -6.06
N PRO A 615 24.11 34.61 -6.44
CA PRO A 615 23.07 35.49 -6.99
C PRO A 615 22.50 36.51 -5.99
N TYR A 616 22.81 36.38 -4.70
CA TYR A 616 22.31 37.24 -3.64
C TYR A 616 23.38 38.23 -3.14
N ARG A 617 24.68 37.97 -3.31
CA ARG A 617 25.78 38.88 -2.92
C ARG A 617 25.66 40.30 -3.50
N PRO A 618 25.35 40.51 -4.80
CA PRO A 618 25.24 41.87 -5.39
C PRO A 618 24.18 42.77 -4.73
N ALA A 619 23.20 42.19 -4.04
CA ALA A 619 22.15 42.95 -3.34
C ALA A 619 22.58 43.43 -1.93
N PHE A 620 23.76 42.99 -1.44
CA PHE A 620 24.34 43.42 -0.16
C PHE A 620 25.66 44.20 -0.34
N ASP A 621 26.39 43.97 -1.44
CA ASP A 621 27.63 44.66 -1.76
C ASP A 621 27.39 46.05 -2.39
N ARG A 622 27.55 47.11 -1.59
CA ARG A 622 27.28 48.52 -1.96
C ARG A 622 27.88 48.97 -3.30
N SER A 623 29.09 48.54 -3.64
CA SER A 623 29.75 48.89 -4.91
C SER A 623 28.99 48.34 -6.12
N THR A 624 28.49 47.10 -6.01
CA THR A 624 27.82 46.41 -7.12
C THR A 624 26.45 47.01 -7.44
N THR A 625 25.82 47.66 -6.44
CA THR A 625 24.58 48.42 -6.63
C THR A 625 24.78 49.70 -7.44
N GLU A 626 26.00 50.26 -7.47
CA GLU A 626 26.36 51.43 -8.29
C GLU A 626 26.74 51.01 -9.73
N ASP A 627 27.37 49.85 -9.90
CA ASP A 627 27.76 49.31 -11.22
C ASP A 627 26.59 48.77 -12.06
N ASN A 628 25.52 48.25 -11.44
CA ASN A 628 24.36 47.70 -12.15
C ASN A 628 23.02 48.01 -11.44
N PRO A 629 22.41 49.18 -11.66
CA PRO A 629 21.18 49.60 -10.99
C PRO A 629 19.93 48.81 -11.41
N ASP A 630 19.96 48.11 -12.56
CA ASP A 630 18.85 47.28 -13.05
C ASP A 630 18.87 45.84 -12.45
N TYR A 631 19.77 45.54 -11.51
CA TYR A 631 19.88 44.20 -10.92
C TYR A 631 18.73 43.85 -9.98
N VAL A 632 17.75 43.09 -10.47
CA VAL A 632 16.67 42.52 -9.67
C VAL A 632 17.13 41.26 -8.93
N MET A 633 17.19 41.33 -7.59
CA MET A 633 17.52 40.16 -6.75
C MET A 633 16.50 39.01 -6.95
N PRO A 634 16.95 37.77 -7.19
CA PRO A 634 16.05 36.61 -7.32
C PRO A 634 15.21 36.36 -6.06
N PRO A 635 13.97 35.85 -6.15
CA PRO A 635 13.18 35.51 -4.98
C PRO A 635 13.87 34.47 -4.07
N HIS A 636 13.86 34.68 -2.75
CA HIS A 636 14.52 33.78 -1.77
C HIS A 636 13.95 32.34 -1.75
N ARG A 637 12.81 32.08 -2.40
CA ARG A 637 12.23 30.73 -2.54
C ARG A 637 13.20 29.74 -3.20
N TYR A 638 13.97 30.16 -4.20
CA TYR A 638 14.90 29.27 -4.91
C TYR A 638 16.11 28.92 -4.02
N LEU A 639 16.62 29.89 -3.24
CA LEU A 639 17.60 29.65 -2.18
C LEU A 639 17.07 28.66 -1.13
N PHE A 640 15.83 28.83 -0.67
CA PHE A 640 15.21 27.94 0.32
C PHE A 640 15.03 26.51 -0.22
N HIS A 641 14.68 26.34 -1.50
CA HIS A 641 14.67 25.02 -2.13
C HIS A 641 16.06 24.36 -2.05
N CYS A 642 17.13 25.08 -2.41
CA CYS A 642 18.49 24.56 -2.33
C CYS A 642 18.90 24.22 -0.88
N TYR A 643 18.55 25.06 0.09
CA TYR A 643 18.79 24.79 1.51
C TYR A 643 18.16 23.49 1.98
N VAL A 644 16.96 23.12 1.50
CA VAL A 644 16.33 21.82 1.79
C VAL A 644 17.20 20.65 1.30
N TYR A 645 17.78 20.75 0.09
CA TYR A 645 18.70 19.74 -0.43
C TYR A 645 20.01 19.69 0.36
N GLN A 646 20.64 20.84 0.59
CA GLN A 646 21.91 20.94 1.34
C GLN A 646 21.77 20.36 2.75
N PHE A 647 20.70 20.71 3.48
CA PHE A 647 20.41 20.15 4.81
C PHE A 647 20.26 18.63 4.76
N HIS A 648 19.45 18.10 3.83
CA HIS A 648 19.24 16.66 3.73
C HIS A 648 20.50 15.89 3.28
N LEU A 649 21.36 16.48 2.44
CA LEU A 649 22.65 15.91 2.06
C LEU A 649 23.66 15.91 3.21
N MET A 650 23.79 17.00 3.97
CA MET A 650 24.64 17.03 5.17
C MET A 650 24.18 15.98 6.20
N GLN A 651 22.87 15.90 6.43
CA GLN A 651 22.25 14.94 7.33
C GLN A 651 22.35 13.48 6.85
N PHE A 652 22.30 13.23 5.54
CA PHE A 652 22.56 11.90 4.97
C PHE A 652 24.03 11.52 5.19
N SER A 653 24.96 12.43 4.85
CA SER A 653 26.41 12.22 4.97
C SER A 653 26.84 11.97 6.42
N GLY A 654 26.28 12.70 7.38
CA GLY A 654 26.50 12.46 8.82
C GLY A 654 26.00 11.09 9.31
N VAL A 655 24.93 10.55 8.73
CA VAL A 655 24.49 9.16 9.01
C VAL A 655 25.44 8.14 8.37
N VAL A 656 26.05 8.44 7.21
CA VAL A 656 27.11 7.58 6.63
C VAL A 656 28.38 7.60 7.47
N VAL A 657 28.82 8.76 7.98
CA VAL A 657 29.91 8.84 8.98
C VAL A 657 29.55 8.02 10.22
N SER A 658 28.32 8.11 10.72
CA SER A 658 27.86 7.31 11.86
C SER A 658 27.89 5.80 11.59
N MET A 659 27.61 5.35 10.35
CA MET A 659 27.76 3.95 9.95
C MET A 659 29.23 3.53 9.88
N LEU A 660 30.12 4.38 9.35
CA LEU A 660 31.56 4.10 9.28
C LEU A 660 32.21 4.06 10.67
N ASP A 661 31.79 4.93 11.59
CA ASP A 661 32.24 4.92 12.99
C ASP A 661 31.77 3.65 13.72
N GLU A 662 30.55 3.16 13.47
CA GLU A 662 30.09 1.86 14.00
C GLU A 662 30.88 0.67 13.40
N VAL A 663 31.26 0.72 12.11
CA VAL A 663 32.17 -0.27 11.51
C VAL A 663 33.54 -0.24 12.19
N ILE A 664 34.13 0.94 12.40
CA ILE A 664 35.44 1.10 13.08
C ILE A 664 35.36 0.57 14.51
N ARG A 665 34.28 0.89 15.25
CA ARG A 665 34.04 0.40 16.61
C ARG A 665 33.97 -1.12 16.65
N LEU A 666 33.18 -1.74 15.77
CA LEU A 666 33.03 -3.20 15.71
C LEU A 666 34.31 -3.91 15.27
N GLU A 667 35.03 -3.37 14.28
CA GLU A 667 36.35 -3.89 13.86
C GLU A 667 37.39 -3.78 14.97
N GLY A 668 37.34 -2.71 15.78
CA GLY A 668 38.18 -2.48 16.95
C GLY A 668 37.89 -3.46 18.10
N GLU A 669 36.65 -3.49 18.59
CA GLU A 669 36.23 -4.28 19.75
C GLU A 669 36.28 -5.80 19.52
N ARG A 670 35.96 -6.27 18.32
CA ARG A 670 35.82 -7.70 18.01
C ARG A 670 37.05 -8.20 17.29
N ASP A 671 38.02 -8.69 18.07
CA ASP A 671 39.26 -9.29 17.59
C ASP A 671 39.08 -10.75 17.13
N ARG A 672 38.44 -11.59 17.97
CA ARG A 672 38.39 -13.05 17.83
C ARG A 672 37.04 -13.57 17.35
N MET A 673 37.07 -14.64 16.56
CA MET A 673 35.89 -15.47 16.26
C MET A 673 35.35 -16.11 17.53
N ARG A 674 34.02 -16.13 17.71
CA ARG A 674 33.33 -16.81 18.80
C ARG A 674 32.11 -17.57 18.29
N LEU A 675 31.62 -18.53 19.08
CA LEU A 675 30.33 -19.17 18.85
C LEU A 675 29.24 -18.37 19.58
N TRP A 676 28.27 -17.87 18.84
CA TRP A 676 27.07 -17.23 19.38
C TRP A 676 25.93 -18.25 19.40
N THR A 677 25.33 -18.45 20.58
CA THR A 677 24.31 -19.48 20.82
C THR A 677 23.14 -18.91 21.63
N PRO A 678 21.88 -19.15 21.24
CA PRO A 678 20.70 -18.61 21.94
C PRO A 678 20.31 -19.38 23.23
N VAL A 679 21.08 -20.38 23.64
CA VAL A 679 20.74 -21.32 24.74
C VAL A 679 20.41 -20.59 26.06
N LYS A 680 21.06 -19.44 26.34
CA LYS A 680 20.75 -18.63 27.54
C LYS A 680 19.39 -17.91 27.48
N ARG A 681 18.87 -17.59 26.29
CA ARG A 681 17.51 -17.03 26.08
C ARG A 681 16.45 -18.14 26.01
N LEU A 682 16.77 -19.30 25.41
CA LEU A 682 15.82 -20.42 25.28
C LEU A 682 15.31 -21.01 26.61
N LEU A 683 16.08 -20.88 27.70
CA LEU A 683 15.68 -21.32 29.04
C LEU A 683 14.82 -20.29 29.81
N LEU A 684 14.77 -19.05 29.34
CA LEU A 684 13.97 -17.98 29.94
C LEU A 684 12.75 -17.72 29.05
N TRP A 685 11.58 -18.17 29.47
CA TRP A 685 10.30 -17.91 28.78
C TRP A 685 9.85 -16.45 29.00
N ASN A 686 10.70 -15.50 28.61
CA ASN A 686 10.50 -14.09 28.83
C ASN A 686 9.41 -13.56 27.90
N LYS A 687 8.33 -13.02 28.48
CA LYS A 687 7.23 -12.40 27.71
C LYS A 687 7.62 -11.04 27.11
N TYR A 688 8.78 -10.50 27.47
CA TYR A 688 9.24 -9.16 27.12
C TYR A 688 10.58 -9.20 26.37
N ASP A 689 10.54 -9.68 25.12
CA ASP A 689 11.58 -9.42 24.10
C ASP A 689 11.00 -9.51 22.67
N VAL A 690 9.68 -9.29 22.53
CA VAL A 690 9.00 -9.22 21.23
C VAL A 690 9.24 -7.82 20.65
N ALA A 691 10.24 -7.70 19.78
CA ALA A 691 10.51 -6.46 19.06
C ALA A 691 9.29 -6.09 18.19
N GLU A 692 8.57 -5.04 18.58
CA GLU A 692 7.24 -4.72 18.05
C GLU A 692 7.22 -4.18 16.60
N ALA A 693 5.99 -4.03 16.08
CA ALA A 693 5.60 -3.17 14.96
C ALA A 693 5.84 -3.62 13.50
N VAL A 694 6.06 -4.93 13.21
CA VAL A 694 6.04 -5.44 11.81
C VAL A 694 5.26 -6.73 11.58
N GLU A 695 5.29 -7.74 12.47
CA GLU A 695 4.67 -9.07 12.22
C GLU A 695 3.36 -9.35 13.01
N ASN A 696 2.71 -8.34 13.61
CA ASN A 696 1.38 -8.54 14.21
C ASN A 696 0.31 -8.58 13.10
N ASP A 697 -0.08 -9.79 12.72
CA ASP A 697 -0.72 -10.06 11.44
C ASP A 697 -2.26 -10.00 11.45
N GLU A 698 -2.82 -9.57 10.33
CA GLU A 698 -4.26 -9.59 9.94
C GLU A 698 -5.32 -8.95 10.88
N ASP A 699 -5.03 -8.70 12.15
CA ASP A 699 -5.85 -7.93 13.11
C ASP A 699 -5.34 -6.48 13.29
N ASP A 700 -4.90 -5.87 12.20
CA ASP A 700 -4.97 -4.41 12.09
C ASP A 700 -6.45 -4.00 12.18
N ASP A 701 -6.93 -3.59 13.35
CA ASP A 701 -8.14 -2.76 13.38
C ASP A 701 -7.82 -1.49 12.57
N PRO A 702 -8.62 -1.11 11.56
CA PRO A 702 -8.40 0.16 10.88
C PRO A 702 -8.51 1.37 11.83
N ASP A 703 -9.09 1.22 13.03
CA ASP A 703 -9.19 2.22 14.08
C ASP A 703 -8.06 2.16 15.17
N VAL A 704 -7.05 1.27 15.06
CA VAL A 704 -5.87 1.21 15.98
C VAL A 704 -4.55 1.04 15.21
N ILE A 705 -3.50 1.84 15.49
CA ILE A 705 -2.19 1.71 14.80
C ILE A 705 -1.18 0.93 15.64
N GLN A 706 -0.70 -0.21 15.13
CA GLN A 706 0.30 -1.04 15.80
C GLN A 706 1.64 -0.32 15.97
N GLY A 707 2.28 -0.42 17.13
CA GLY A 707 3.53 0.28 17.45
C GLY A 707 3.34 1.73 17.94
N VAL A 708 2.15 2.32 17.72
CA VAL A 708 1.64 3.38 18.60
C VAL A 708 0.97 2.67 19.77
N GLN A 709 1.71 2.45 20.85
CA GLN A 709 1.10 1.96 22.08
C GLN A 709 0.08 3.03 22.54
N PRO A 710 -1.16 2.67 22.94
CA PRO A 710 -2.13 3.61 23.50
C PRO A 710 -1.75 3.95 24.94
N ASN A 711 -0.53 4.44 25.12
CA ASN A 711 0.07 4.67 26.41
C ASN A 711 -0.61 5.82 27.13
N THR A 712 -0.74 5.60 28.43
CA THR A 712 -0.99 6.63 29.43
C THR A 712 0.08 7.70 29.35
N LEU A 713 -0.18 8.71 28.51
CA LEU A 713 0.38 10.05 28.68
C LEU A 713 -0.09 10.57 30.04
N GLU A 714 0.74 10.38 31.07
CA GLU A 714 0.65 11.13 32.30
C GLU A 714 1.20 12.55 32.08
N ASP A 715 0.71 13.48 32.91
CA ASP A 715 0.94 14.93 32.85
C ASP A 715 0.16 15.71 31.76
N LEU A 716 -0.25 16.93 32.13
CA LEU A 716 -0.87 17.99 31.29
C LEU A 716 -2.11 17.67 30.41
N GLY A 717 -3.18 17.14 31.02
CA GLY A 717 -4.56 17.62 30.77
C GLY A 717 -5.24 17.40 29.40
N MET A 718 -4.66 16.61 28.49
CA MET A 718 -5.17 16.41 27.12
C MET A 718 -6.50 15.60 27.04
N PRO A 719 -7.33 15.80 25.98
CA PRO A 719 -8.66 15.20 25.88
C PRO A 719 -8.62 13.70 25.54
N ARG A 720 -8.60 12.86 26.58
CA ARG A 720 -8.78 11.40 26.46
C ARG A 720 -10.07 11.05 25.71
N GLN A 721 -9.98 10.18 24.71
CA GLN A 721 -11.14 9.61 24.03
C GLN A 721 -12.04 8.90 25.06
N ARG A 722 -13.21 9.47 25.32
CA ARG A 722 -14.26 8.85 26.13
C ARG A 722 -15.09 7.93 25.25
N ASP A 723 -15.43 6.75 25.77
CA ASP A 723 -16.56 6.01 25.23
C ASP A 723 -17.83 6.87 25.42
N PRO A 724 -18.63 7.12 24.36
CA PRO A 724 -19.82 7.96 24.47
C PRO A 724 -20.91 7.31 25.34
N ASP A 725 -20.87 5.98 25.47
CA ASP A 725 -21.90 5.17 26.11
C ASP A 725 -21.54 4.73 27.55
N ALA A 726 -20.33 5.01 28.03
CA ALA A 726 -19.85 4.55 29.34
C ALA A 726 -18.97 5.58 30.09
N LEU A 727 -19.26 5.77 31.38
CA LEU A 727 -18.40 6.48 32.33
C LEU A 727 -17.38 5.51 32.95
N PRO A 728 -16.20 5.98 33.42
CA PRO A 728 -15.23 5.12 34.08
C PRO A 728 -15.83 4.44 35.33
N PRO A 729 -15.54 3.15 35.56
CA PRO A 729 -16.14 2.38 36.64
C PRO A 729 -15.77 2.97 38.01
N ARG A 730 -16.78 3.18 38.85
CA ARG A 730 -16.64 3.68 40.24
C ARG A 730 -16.57 2.54 41.25
N ASN A 731 -17.18 1.40 40.95
CA ASN A 731 -17.25 0.24 41.84
C ASN A 731 -16.40 -0.92 41.33
N ALA A 732 -15.88 -1.77 42.23
CA ALA A 732 -15.17 -2.99 41.85
C ALA A 732 -16.02 -3.94 40.99
N PHE A 733 -17.34 -3.99 41.21
CA PHE A 733 -18.27 -4.73 40.37
C PHE A 733 -18.40 -4.14 38.96
N GLU A 734 -18.41 -2.81 38.83
CA GLU A 734 -18.40 -2.13 37.53
C GLU A 734 -17.06 -2.34 36.81
N TRP A 735 -15.94 -2.38 37.54
CA TRP A 735 -14.63 -2.73 36.98
C TRP A 735 -14.62 -4.19 36.48
N VAL A 736 -15.09 -5.15 37.28
CA VAL A 736 -15.23 -6.55 36.84
C VAL A 736 -16.15 -6.66 35.63
N MET A 737 -17.32 -6.00 35.63
CA MET A 737 -18.23 -6.00 34.49
C MET A 737 -17.68 -5.24 33.27
N THR A 738 -16.82 -4.24 33.47
CA THR A 738 -16.07 -3.59 32.38
C THR A 738 -15.05 -4.55 31.79
N VAL A 739 -14.31 -5.30 32.60
CA VAL A 739 -13.38 -6.35 32.14
C VAL A 739 -14.13 -7.49 31.44
N LEU A 740 -15.29 -7.90 31.95
CA LEU A 740 -16.15 -8.92 31.34
C LEU A 740 -16.78 -8.43 30.03
N TYR A 741 -17.18 -7.15 29.95
CA TYR A 741 -17.64 -6.50 28.73
C TYR A 741 -16.50 -6.39 27.70
N HIS A 742 -15.28 -6.03 28.10
CA HIS A 742 -14.13 -6.02 27.20
C HIS A 742 -13.72 -7.44 26.77
N ALA A 743 -13.89 -8.46 27.62
CA ALA A 743 -13.71 -9.87 27.24
C ALA A 743 -14.79 -10.34 26.25
N ALA A 744 -16.05 -9.94 26.44
CA ALA A 744 -17.15 -10.25 25.52
C ALA A 744 -17.05 -9.46 24.20
N ALA A 745 -16.61 -8.21 24.24
CA ALA A 745 -16.41 -7.36 23.07
C ALA A 745 -15.18 -7.81 22.26
N SER A 746 -14.10 -8.26 22.90
CA SER A 746 -12.96 -8.91 22.23
C SER A 746 -13.33 -10.28 21.64
N LEU A 747 -14.22 -11.04 22.28
CA LEU A 747 -14.87 -12.20 21.66
C LEU A 747 -15.78 -11.84 20.47
N ALA A 748 -16.26 -10.59 20.38
CA ALA A 748 -17.01 -10.06 19.24
C ALA A 748 -16.13 -9.41 18.15
N HIS A 749 -14.79 -9.42 18.28
CA HIS A 749 -13.90 -8.88 17.25
C HIS A 749 -13.94 -9.69 15.94
N GLY A 750 -13.60 -9.01 14.84
CA GLY A 750 -13.76 -9.53 13.47
C GLY A 750 -13.10 -10.89 13.21
N ASN A 751 -11.96 -11.18 13.84
CA ASN A 751 -11.27 -12.46 13.71
C ASN A 751 -11.98 -13.62 14.42
N VAL A 752 -12.61 -13.40 15.57
CA VAL A 752 -13.37 -14.45 16.28
C VAL A 752 -14.66 -14.78 15.52
N LEU A 753 -15.36 -13.74 15.04
CA LEU A 753 -16.55 -13.94 14.20
C LEU A 753 -16.22 -14.60 12.85
N PHE A 754 -15.07 -14.27 12.25
CA PHE A 754 -14.54 -14.98 11.09
C PHE A 754 -14.27 -16.46 11.40
N ALA A 755 -13.61 -16.76 12.52
CA ALA A 755 -13.31 -18.13 12.93
C ALA A 755 -14.56 -18.98 13.18
N ILE A 756 -15.57 -18.43 13.86
CA ILE A 756 -16.88 -19.07 14.07
C ILE A 756 -17.55 -19.37 12.71
N LYS A 757 -17.56 -18.40 11.80
CA LYS A 757 -18.08 -18.57 10.43
C LYS A 757 -17.30 -19.64 9.65
N ALA A 758 -15.99 -19.71 9.80
CA ALA A 758 -15.12 -20.67 9.14
C ALA A 758 -15.29 -22.10 9.69
N GLY A 759 -15.49 -22.26 10.99
CA GLY A 759 -15.83 -23.54 11.62
C GLY A 759 -17.21 -24.04 11.18
N LEU A 760 -18.22 -23.16 11.14
CA LEU A 760 -19.57 -23.51 10.66
C LEU A 760 -19.54 -23.94 9.19
N PHE A 761 -18.79 -23.22 8.36
CA PHE A 761 -18.56 -23.55 6.95
C PHE A 761 -17.85 -24.90 6.78
N THR A 762 -16.87 -25.22 7.62
CA THR A 762 -16.21 -26.53 7.62
C THR A 762 -17.21 -27.64 7.90
N VAL A 763 -18.04 -27.52 8.94
CA VAL A 763 -19.07 -28.52 9.25
C VAL A 763 -20.06 -28.69 8.09
N LEU A 764 -20.47 -27.60 7.44
CA LEU A 764 -21.34 -27.65 6.25
C LEU A 764 -20.68 -28.43 5.10
N LEU A 765 -19.37 -28.29 4.88
CA LEU A 765 -18.61 -29.10 3.92
C LEU A 765 -18.37 -30.54 4.38
N CYS A 766 -18.40 -30.85 5.68
CA CYS A 766 -18.32 -32.23 6.18
C CYS A 766 -19.63 -33.02 6.02
N LEU A 767 -20.79 -32.36 5.79
CA LEU A 767 -22.10 -33.02 5.75
C LEU A 767 -22.18 -34.24 4.80
N PRO A 768 -21.62 -34.23 3.58
CA PRO A 768 -21.67 -35.40 2.69
C PRO A 768 -20.99 -36.65 3.26
N SER A 769 -19.94 -36.48 4.08
CA SER A 769 -19.25 -37.56 4.78
C SER A 769 -19.95 -38.00 6.08
N PHE A 770 -20.89 -37.19 6.58
CA PHE A 770 -21.62 -37.41 7.83
C PHE A 770 -23.03 -38.00 7.62
N ILE A 771 -23.55 -38.01 6.39
CA ILE A 771 -24.87 -38.56 6.05
C ILE A 771 -24.72 -39.95 5.44
N LYS A 772 -25.37 -40.95 6.04
CA LYS A 772 -25.28 -42.39 5.66
C LYS A 772 -25.49 -42.65 4.17
N SER A 773 -26.42 -41.95 3.50
CA SER A 773 -26.70 -42.14 2.07
C SER A 773 -25.69 -41.49 1.12
N SER A 774 -24.82 -40.59 1.58
CA SER A 774 -23.81 -39.91 0.74
C SER A 774 -22.37 -40.24 1.11
N ALA A 775 -22.13 -40.92 2.24
CA ALA A 775 -20.79 -41.18 2.75
C ALA A 775 -19.91 -42.01 1.80
N SER A 776 -20.46 -43.06 1.17
CA SER A 776 -19.71 -43.86 0.17
C SER A 776 -19.29 -43.01 -1.03
N PHE A 777 -20.24 -42.27 -1.63
CA PHE A 777 -19.98 -41.30 -2.70
C PHE A 777 -18.93 -40.25 -2.31
N ALA A 778 -18.99 -39.73 -1.08
CA ALA A 778 -18.02 -38.76 -0.56
C ALA A 778 -16.62 -39.38 -0.40
N TYR A 779 -16.53 -40.64 0.02
CA TYR A 779 -15.26 -41.35 0.15
C TYR A 779 -14.65 -41.73 -1.21
N GLU A 780 -15.43 -42.33 -2.10
CA GLU A 780 -15.04 -42.72 -3.48
C GLU A 780 -14.56 -41.52 -4.31
N ASN A 781 -15.15 -40.34 -4.10
CA ASN A 781 -14.74 -39.11 -4.76
C ASN A 781 -13.73 -38.30 -3.96
N ARG A 782 -13.15 -38.85 -2.88
CA ARG A 782 -12.15 -38.19 -2.02
C ARG A 782 -12.57 -36.77 -1.60
N PHE A 783 -13.84 -36.59 -1.24
CA PHE A 783 -14.51 -35.29 -1.06
C PHE A 783 -13.86 -34.41 0.03
N VAL A 784 -13.09 -35.00 0.95
CA VAL A 784 -12.28 -34.27 1.95
C VAL A 784 -11.40 -33.17 1.33
N TRP A 785 -10.98 -33.29 0.06
CA TRP A 785 -10.25 -32.24 -0.62
C TRP A 785 -11.07 -30.98 -0.95
N ALA A 786 -12.39 -31.10 -1.11
CA ALA A 786 -13.26 -29.93 -1.21
C ALA A 786 -13.35 -29.19 0.14
N ILE A 787 -13.35 -29.93 1.26
CA ILE A 787 -13.35 -29.38 2.63
C ILE A 787 -12.07 -28.57 2.87
N VAL A 788 -10.91 -29.21 2.71
CA VAL A 788 -9.58 -28.60 2.87
C VAL A 788 -9.40 -27.39 1.94
N MET A 789 -9.78 -27.51 0.67
CA MET A 789 -9.63 -26.38 -0.27
C MET A 789 -10.60 -25.23 0.03
N GLY A 790 -11.80 -25.53 0.52
CA GLY A 790 -12.77 -24.56 1.02
C GLY A 790 -12.21 -23.76 2.21
N GLN A 791 -11.74 -24.43 3.26
CA GLN A 791 -11.06 -23.79 4.40
C GLN A 791 -9.86 -22.93 3.97
N LEU A 792 -9.05 -23.44 3.03
CA LEU A 792 -7.91 -22.73 2.50
C LEU A 792 -8.33 -21.48 1.71
N THR A 793 -9.48 -21.48 1.04
CA THR A 793 -9.98 -20.31 0.28
C THR A 793 -10.62 -19.23 1.12
N LEU A 794 -11.23 -19.60 2.24
CA LEU A 794 -11.97 -18.64 3.04
C LEU A 794 -11.00 -17.66 3.73
N ALA A 795 -11.22 -16.36 3.51
CA ALA A 795 -10.48 -15.26 4.10
C ALA A 795 -11.43 -14.25 4.77
N ARG A 796 -10.90 -13.43 5.70
CA ARG A 796 -11.66 -12.38 6.40
C ARG A 796 -12.29 -11.37 5.43
N PHE A 797 -11.61 -11.10 4.31
CA PHE A 797 -12.06 -10.17 3.27
C PHE A 797 -12.67 -10.89 2.05
N ARG A 798 -13.73 -10.29 1.51
CA ARG A 798 -14.45 -10.81 0.33
C ARG A 798 -13.61 -10.70 -0.95
N GLY A 799 -12.85 -9.61 -1.11
CA GLY A 799 -11.93 -9.43 -2.24
C GLY A 799 -10.91 -10.55 -2.34
N ASP A 800 -10.22 -10.86 -1.23
CA ASP A 800 -9.23 -11.94 -1.13
C ASP A 800 -9.83 -13.32 -1.46
N THR A 801 -11.04 -13.60 -0.97
CA THR A 801 -11.76 -14.85 -1.28
C THR A 801 -12.13 -14.93 -2.77
N THR A 802 -12.48 -13.81 -3.41
CA THR A 802 -12.88 -13.75 -4.83
C THR A 802 -11.68 -13.78 -5.79
N PHE A 803 -10.57 -13.13 -5.41
CA PHE A 803 -9.28 -13.32 -6.05
C PHE A 803 -8.83 -14.77 -5.93
N GLY A 804 -8.90 -15.33 -4.72
CA GLY A 804 -8.59 -16.72 -4.42
C GLY A 804 -9.41 -17.72 -5.25
N LEU A 805 -10.69 -17.44 -5.50
CA LEU A 805 -11.54 -18.22 -6.41
C LEU A 805 -10.93 -18.27 -7.81
N THR A 806 -10.75 -17.11 -8.44
CA THR A 806 -10.28 -17.02 -9.83
C THR A 806 -8.88 -17.63 -9.99
N ALA A 807 -7.97 -17.25 -9.09
CA ALA A 807 -6.59 -17.69 -9.12
C ALA A 807 -6.43 -19.21 -8.92
N ARG A 808 -7.22 -19.82 -8.02
CA ARG A 808 -7.10 -21.25 -7.70
C ARG A 808 -7.81 -22.16 -8.71
N VAL A 809 -8.92 -21.73 -9.30
CA VAL A 809 -9.54 -22.49 -10.40
C VAL A 809 -8.56 -22.59 -11.58
N LEU A 810 -7.95 -21.47 -11.97
CA LEU A 810 -6.94 -21.43 -13.03
C LEU A 810 -5.67 -22.21 -12.66
N SER A 811 -5.11 -22.02 -11.46
CA SER A 811 -3.87 -22.69 -11.07
C SER A 811 -4.05 -24.20 -10.83
N THR A 812 -5.23 -24.63 -10.38
CA THR A 812 -5.57 -26.07 -10.26
C THR A 812 -5.77 -26.70 -11.63
N PHE A 813 -6.44 -26.02 -12.57
CA PHE A 813 -6.60 -26.52 -13.93
C PHE A 813 -5.25 -26.72 -14.63
N ALA A 814 -4.45 -25.65 -14.68
CA ALA A 814 -3.14 -25.70 -15.33
C ALA A 814 -2.16 -26.65 -14.61
N GLY A 815 -2.18 -26.68 -13.28
CA GLY A 815 -1.39 -27.62 -12.48
C GLY A 815 -1.81 -29.07 -12.71
N GLY A 816 -3.11 -29.33 -12.83
CA GLY A 816 -3.65 -30.65 -13.16
C GLY A 816 -3.22 -31.15 -14.55
N VAL A 817 -3.24 -30.27 -15.56
CA VAL A 817 -2.73 -30.57 -16.90
C VAL A 817 -1.22 -30.88 -16.86
N VAL A 818 -0.42 -30.07 -16.16
CA VAL A 818 1.03 -30.32 -16.04
C VAL A 818 1.35 -31.61 -15.27
N GLY A 819 0.63 -31.89 -14.19
CA GLY A 819 0.75 -33.17 -13.46
C GLY A 819 0.38 -34.38 -14.30
N MET A 820 -0.67 -34.26 -15.12
CA MET A 820 -1.09 -35.30 -16.07
C MET A 820 -0.04 -35.52 -17.18
N VAL A 821 0.55 -34.45 -17.72
CA VAL A 821 1.63 -34.54 -18.72
C VAL A 821 2.87 -35.21 -18.12
N ILE A 822 3.29 -34.80 -16.91
CA ILE A 822 4.40 -35.46 -16.18
C ILE A 822 4.12 -36.94 -15.95
N TRP A 823 2.89 -37.29 -15.54
CA TRP A 823 2.51 -38.68 -15.31
C TRP A 823 2.65 -39.55 -16.57
N TYR A 824 2.12 -39.12 -17.71
CA TYR A 824 2.21 -39.89 -18.95
C TYR A 824 3.63 -39.96 -19.50
N ILE A 825 4.42 -38.88 -19.43
CA ILE A 825 5.86 -38.90 -19.80
C ILE A 825 6.65 -39.87 -18.90
N SER A 826 6.32 -39.95 -17.61
CA SER A 826 7.02 -40.80 -16.64
C SER A 826 6.78 -42.30 -16.79
N ARG A 827 5.68 -42.70 -17.45
CA ARG A 827 5.25 -44.10 -17.57
C ARG A 827 5.35 -44.63 -19.00
N GLY A 828 5.10 -43.80 -20.02
CA GLY A 828 5.13 -44.20 -21.43
C GLY A 828 4.20 -45.40 -21.68
N ASN A 829 4.70 -46.41 -22.41
CA ASN A 829 3.96 -47.65 -22.67
C ASN A 829 4.12 -48.72 -21.55
N ALA A 830 4.87 -48.44 -20.47
CA ALA A 830 5.19 -49.44 -19.45
C ALA A 830 4.25 -49.36 -18.23
N THR A 831 3.63 -50.49 -17.90
CA THR A 831 2.71 -50.60 -16.74
C THR A 831 3.41 -50.60 -15.38
N ASP A 832 4.72 -50.84 -15.31
CA ASP A 832 5.47 -50.71 -14.07
C ASP A 832 6.92 -50.18 -14.27
N SER A 833 7.07 -48.86 -14.22
CA SER A 833 8.36 -48.19 -14.02
C SER A 833 8.25 -47.16 -12.90
N PRO A 834 8.82 -47.44 -11.71
CA PRO A 834 8.98 -46.44 -10.65
C PRO A 834 10.15 -45.47 -10.95
N TYR A 835 11.19 -45.94 -11.64
CA TYR A 835 12.40 -45.17 -11.92
C TYR A 835 12.17 -44.02 -12.91
N GLY A 836 11.30 -44.22 -13.91
CA GLY A 836 10.93 -43.16 -14.85
C GLY A 836 10.30 -41.94 -14.15
N LEU A 837 9.49 -42.19 -13.13
CA LEU A 837 8.86 -41.17 -12.32
C LEU A 837 9.88 -40.35 -11.51
N ALA A 838 10.83 -41.02 -10.87
CA ALA A 838 11.92 -40.36 -10.14
C ALA A 838 12.83 -39.54 -11.06
N ALA A 839 13.09 -40.00 -12.29
CA ALA A 839 13.90 -39.30 -13.27
C ALA A 839 13.22 -38.01 -13.79
N VAL A 840 11.97 -38.11 -14.25
CA VAL A 840 11.21 -36.96 -14.78
C VAL A 840 11.00 -35.89 -13.71
N LEU A 841 10.61 -36.30 -12.49
CA LEU A 841 10.44 -35.35 -11.38
C LEU A 841 11.77 -34.69 -10.98
N GLY A 842 12.89 -35.42 -11.02
CA GLY A 842 14.22 -34.87 -10.79
C GLY A 842 14.62 -33.77 -11.78
N VAL A 843 14.22 -33.90 -13.06
CA VAL A 843 14.41 -32.86 -14.08
C VAL A 843 13.44 -31.69 -13.89
N CYS A 844 12.17 -31.94 -13.55
CA CYS A 844 11.16 -30.90 -13.40
C CYS A 844 11.34 -30.03 -12.14
N PHE A 845 11.80 -30.59 -11.02
CA PHE A 845 11.85 -29.89 -9.74
C PHE A 845 12.72 -28.61 -9.71
N PRO A 846 13.94 -28.55 -10.31
CA PRO A 846 14.70 -27.32 -10.43
C PRO A 846 13.91 -26.16 -11.06
N PHE A 847 13.18 -26.42 -12.14
CA PHE A 847 12.35 -25.41 -12.80
C PHE A 847 11.11 -25.06 -11.97
N PHE A 848 10.47 -26.05 -11.33
CA PHE A 848 9.32 -25.84 -10.47
C PHE A 848 9.67 -24.99 -9.24
N TYR A 849 10.80 -25.24 -8.59
CA TYR A 849 11.24 -24.42 -7.46
C TYR A 849 11.74 -23.04 -7.89
N PHE A 850 12.42 -22.91 -9.04
CA PHE A 850 12.78 -21.59 -9.58
C PHE A 850 11.53 -20.71 -9.80
N ALA A 851 10.50 -21.26 -10.47
CA ALA A 851 9.24 -20.57 -10.65
C ALA A 851 8.48 -20.34 -9.32
N ARG A 852 8.42 -21.33 -8.42
CA ARG A 852 7.76 -21.20 -7.10
C ARG A 852 8.38 -20.09 -6.24
N LEU A 853 9.70 -19.90 -6.30
CA LEU A 853 10.41 -18.91 -5.49
C LEU A 853 10.46 -17.51 -6.13
N TYR A 854 10.52 -17.40 -7.46
CA TYR A 854 10.85 -16.14 -8.14
C TYR A 854 9.82 -15.63 -9.15
N TRP A 855 8.75 -16.37 -9.46
CA TRP A 855 7.72 -15.88 -10.37
C TRP A 855 6.99 -14.66 -9.79
N PRO A 856 6.91 -13.52 -10.51
CA PRO A 856 6.27 -12.30 -10.03
C PRO A 856 4.74 -12.44 -10.03
N GLY A 857 4.19 -12.94 -8.93
CA GLY A 857 2.76 -13.09 -8.72
C GLY A 857 2.44 -13.54 -7.28
N PRO A 858 1.16 -13.50 -6.86
CA PRO A 858 0.77 -13.84 -5.49
C PRO A 858 1.19 -15.29 -5.13
N PRO A 859 2.03 -15.49 -4.10
CA PRO A 859 2.75 -16.76 -3.90
C PRO A 859 1.82 -17.96 -3.65
N MET A 860 0.65 -17.74 -3.04
CA MET A 860 -0.37 -18.77 -2.85
C MET A 860 -0.86 -19.39 -4.15
N THR A 861 -0.95 -18.61 -5.24
CA THR A 861 -1.38 -19.11 -6.56
C THR A 861 -0.35 -20.09 -7.13
N ASN A 862 0.93 -19.72 -7.04
CA ASN A 862 2.06 -20.53 -7.49
C ASN A 862 2.18 -21.82 -6.67
N ILE A 863 2.00 -21.73 -5.35
CA ILE A 863 2.00 -22.89 -4.45
C ILE A 863 0.88 -23.87 -4.84
N VAL A 864 -0.36 -23.40 -5.05
CA VAL A 864 -1.49 -24.27 -5.44
C VAL A 864 -1.27 -24.92 -6.82
N PHE A 865 -0.63 -24.23 -7.76
CA PHE A 865 -0.24 -24.81 -9.06
C PHE A 865 0.68 -26.03 -8.89
N PHE A 866 1.84 -25.85 -8.25
CA PHE A 866 2.83 -26.92 -8.11
C PHE A 866 2.35 -28.05 -7.18
N VAL A 867 1.67 -27.72 -6.07
CA VAL A 867 1.06 -28.72 -5.18
C VAL A 867 0.01 -29.54 -5.94
N THR A 868 -0.78 -28.95 -6.84
CA THR A 868 -1.76 -29.71 -7.64
C THR A 868 -1.09 -30.64 -8.65
N ALA A 869 -0.07 -30.16 -9.38
CA ALA A 869 0.66 -31.00 -10.33
C ALA A 869 1.28 -32.24 -9.66
N VAL A 870 1.92 -32.03 -8.50
CA VAL A 870 2.57 -33.08 -7.71
C VAL A 870 1.53 -34.00 -7.03
N LEU A 871 0.37 -33.49 -6.61
CA LEU A 871 -0.72 -34.28 -6.05
C LEU A 871 -1.36 -35.21 -7.08
N VAL A 872 -1.56 -34.77 -8.32
CA VAL A 872 -2.07 -35.62 -9.42
C VAL A 872 -1.10 -36.78 -9.69
N VAL A 873 0.20 -36.49 -9.70
CA VAL A 873 1.24 -37.52 -9.86
C VAL A 873 1.28 -38.49 -8.68
N GLY A 874 1.27 -37.98 -7.43
CA GLY A 874 1.30 -38.79 -6.22
C GLY A 874 0.12 -39.76 -6.11
N TYR A 875 -1.11 -39.28 -6.32
CA TYR A 875 -2.29 -40.15 -6.32
C TYR A 875 -2.26 -41.17 -7.46
N SER A 876 -1.84 -40.78 -8.67
CA SER A 876 -1.75 -41.72 -9.81
C SER A 876 -0.72 -42.83 -9.59
N HIS A 877 0.32 -42.58 -8.79
CA HIS A 877 1.23 -43.63 -8.32
C HIS A 877 0.59 -44.50 -7.25
N GLN A 878 0.04 -43.87 -6.19
CA GLN A 878 -0.51 -44.58 -5.03
C GLN A 878 -1.66 -45.55 -5.43
N ASP A 879 -2.61 -45.09 -6.25
CA ASP A 879 -3.78 -45.87 -6.69
C ASP A 879 -3.41 -47.17 -7.45
N LEU A 880 -2.17 -47.30 -7.94
CA LEU A 880 -1.68 -48.48 -8.65
C LEU A 880 -0.89 -49.46 -7.75
N HIS A 881 -0.39 -49.02 -6.58
CA HIS A 881 0.47 -49.82 -5.71
C HIS A 881 -0.21 -50.16 -4.36
N LEU A 882 -1.06 -49.27 -3.85
CA LEU A 882 -1.87 -49.49 -2.65
C LEU A 882 -3.34 -49.68 -3.03
N ILE A 883 -3.84 -50.91 -2.88
CA ILE A 883 -5.25 -51.25 -3.10
C ILE A 883 -6.11 -50.59 -2.01
N ALA A 884 -6.56 -49.38 -2.28
CA ALA A 884 -7.49 -48.62 -1.44
C ALA A 884 -8.92 -48.70 -2.02
N PRO A 885 -9.97 -48.81 -1.18
CA PRO A 885 -11.34 -48.71 -1.66
C PRO A 885 -11.59 -47.34 -2.30
N GLY A 886 -12.32 -47.31 -3.43
CA GLY A 886 -12.66 -46.08 -4.13
C GLY A 886 -11.49 -45.40 -4.85
N SER A 887 -10.66 -46.16 -5.56
CA SER A 887 -9.54 -45.63 -6.38
C SER A 887 -10.05 -44.72 -7.52
N PRO A 888 -9.76 -43.40 -7.51
CA PRO A 888 -10.10 -42.51 -8.62
C PRO A 888 -9.43 -42.86 -9.96
N GLY A 889 -8.34 -43.64 -9.98
CA GLY A 889 -7.64 -44.12 -11.17
C GLY A 889 -6.27 -43.47 -11.36
N ALA A 890 -5.84 -43.25 -12.61
CA ALA A 890 -4.53 -42.67 -12.92
C ALA A 890 -4.60 -41.58 -13.99
N GLY A 891 -3.73 -40.57 -13.89
CA GLY A 891 -3.59 -39.48 -14.87
C GLY A 891 -4.85 -38.61 -14.97
N PHE A 892 -5.54 -38.68 -16.11
CA PHE A 892 -6.69 -37.83 -16.40
C PHE A 892 -7.82 -37.93 -15.36
N SER A 893 -8.18 -39.14 -14.90
CA SER A 893 -9.31 -39.31 -13.96
C SER A 893 -9.03 -38.66 -12.60
N VAL A 894 -7.78 -38.73 -12.13
CA VAL A 894 -7.30 -38.06 -10.92
C VAL A 894 -7.30 -36.54 -11.11
N ALA A 895 -6.75 -36.04 -12.23
CA ALA A 895 -6.70 -34.61 -12.54
C ALA A 895 -8.10 -33.99 -12.64
N TRP A 896 -9.03 -34.66 -13.32
CA TRP A 896 -10.41 -34.22 -13.49
C TRP A 896 -11.19 -34.19 -12.16
N ARG A 897 -11.17 -35.28 -11.39
CA ARG A 897 -11.81 -35.31 -10.06
C ARG A 897 -11.20 -34.24 -9.15
N ARG A 898 -9.87 -34.06 -9.15
CA ARG A 898 -9.20 -33.00 -8.38
C ARG A 898 -9.71 -31.62 -8.78
N PHE A 899 -9.76 -31.30 -10.07
CA PHE A 899 -10.25 -30.01 -10.56
C PHE A 899 -11.70 -29.72 -10.13
N LEU A 900 -12.60 -30.72 -10.23
CA LEU A 900 -13.98 -30.60 -9.77
C LEU A 900 -14.07 -30.35 -8.26
N LEU A 901 -13.40 -31.17 -7.44
CA LEU A 901 -13.41 -31.03 -5.97
C LEU A 901 -12.93 -29.66 -5.51
N VAL A 902 -11.84 -29.16 -6.10
CA VAL A 902 -11.36 -27.81 -5.83
C VAL A 902 -12.41 -26.78 -6.22
N THR A 903 -12.94 -26.84 -7.45
CA THR A 903 -13.95 -25.90 -7.94
C THR A 903 -15.19 -25.86 -7.03
N CYS A 904 -15.68 -27.02 -6.56
CA CYS A 904 -16.80 -27.11 -5.62
C CYS A 904 -16.49 -26.47 -4.25
N GLY A 905 -15.36 -26.81 -3.62
CA GLY A 905 -14.98 -26.25 -2.31
C GLY A 905 -14.74 -24.74 -2.35
N VAL A 906 -14.09 -24.28 -3.42
CA VAL A 906 -13.81 -22.86 -3.71
C VAL A 906 -15.12 -22.10 -3.97
N ALA A 907 -16.05 -22.65 -4.76
CA ALA A 907 -17.35 -22.03 -5.03
C ALA A 907 -18.23 -21.94 -3.76
N ALA A 908 -18.21 -22.98 -2.92
CA ALA A 908 -18.89 -22.96 -1.62
C ALA A 908 -18.32 -21.86 -0.69
N ALA A 909 -17.00 -21.67 -0.67
CA ALA A 909 -16.36 -20.59 0.09
C ALA A 909 -16.72 -19.21 -0.47
N PHE A 910 -16.83 -19.07 -1.80
CA PHE A 910 -17.30 -17.84 -2.44
C PHE A 910 -18.76 -17.52 -2.06
N ILE A 911 -19.66 -18.50 -2.05
CA ILE A 911 -21.05 -18.32 -1.58
C ILE A 911 -21.07 -17.86 -0.11
N VAL A 912 -20.30 -18.53 0.76
CA VAL A 912 -20.19 -18.16 2.19
C VAL A 912 -19.49 -16.80 2.39
N SER A 913 -18.68 -16.31 1.45
CA SER A 913 -18.08 -14.97 1.51
C SER A 913 -19.10 -13.83 1.47
N PHE A 914 -20.35 -14.09 1.02
CA PHE A 914 -21.44 -13.13 1.05
C PHE A 914 -22.13 -13.02 2.42
N LEU A 915 -22.09 -14.07 3.24
CA LEU A 915 -22.73 -14.10 4.56
C LEU A 915 -22.02 -13.15 5.54
N PRO A 916 -22.76 -12.40 6.38
CA PRO A 916 -22.17 -11.64 7.48
C PRO A 916 -21.41 -12.56 8.48
N PRO A 917 -20.38 -12.04 9.17
CA PRO A 917 -19.71 -10.77 8.91
C PRO A 917 -18.68 -10.93 7.80
N SER A 918 -18.78 -10.09 6.77
CA SER A 918 -17.74 -9.91 5.76
C SER A 918 -17.38 -8.43 5.71
N THR A 919 -16.25 -8.05 6.30
CA THR A 919 -15.73 -6.68 6.17
C THR A 919 -15.29 -6.43 4.74
N THR A 920 -15.79 -5.37 4.11
CA THR A 920 -15.36 -4.99 2.76
C THR A 920 -14.01 -4.26 2.82
N ILE A 921 -13.12 -4.56 1.88
CA ILE A 921 -11.76 -3.97 1.87
C ILE A 921 -11.86 -2.45 1.71
N ARG A 922 -12.88 -1.95 0.99
CA ARG A 922 -13.17 -0.51 0.83
C ARG A 922 -13.54 0.18 2.16
N ARG A 923 -14.36 -0.44 3.01
CA ARG A 923 -14.71 0.11 4.33
C ARG A 923 -13.49 0.10 5.24
N TYR A 924 -12.72 -0.98 5.19
CA TYR A 924 -11.45 -1.12 5.90
C TYR A 924 -10.47 -0.01 5.51
N GLN A 925 -10.16 0.15 4.22
CA GLN A 925 -9.20 1.16 3.73
C GLN A 925 -9.67 2.59 4.03
N ARG A 926 -10.97 2.89 3.93
CA ARG A 926 -11.51 4.21 4.28
C ARG A 926 -11.40 4.53 5.77
N ARG A 927 -11.60 3.54 6.66
CA ARG A 927 -11.34 3.71 8.10
C ARG A 927 -9.84 3.82 8.40
N LEU A 928 -9.00 3.01 7.76
CA LEU A 928 -7.54 3.08 7.93
C LEU A 928 -7.04 4.49 7.62
N LEU A 929 -7.45 5.07 6.49
CA LEU A 929 -7.11 6.43 6.09
C LEU A 929 -7.74 7.52 6.97
N SER A 930 -8.84 7.24 7.67
CA SER A 930 -9.40 8.12 8.69
C SER A 930 -8.49 8.17 9.92
N THR A 931 -8.11 6.99 10.43
CA THR A 931 -7.30 6.86 11.64
C THR A 931 -5.89 7.36 11.42
N THR A 932 -5.22 7.02 10.31
CA THR A 932 -3.91 7.61 9.98
C THR A 932 -3.98 9.12 9.81
N CYS A 933 -5.11 9.70 9.36
CA CYS A 933 -5.29 11.15 9.35
C CYS A 933 -5.38 11.72 10.78
N GLY A 934 -6.11 11.07 11.69
CA GLY A 934 -6.20 11.47 13.10
C GLY A 934 -4.85 11.39 13.81
N GLU A 935 -4.12 10.28 13.66
CA GLU A 935 -2.80 10.10 14.27
C GLU A 935 -1.73 11.03 13.68
N LEU A 936 -1.84 11.42 12.40
CA LEU A 936 -0.99 12.49 11.84
C LEU A 936 -1.27 13.86 12.50
N GLY A 937 -2.50 14.11 12.96
CA GLY A 937 -2.83 15.26 13.80
C GLY A 937 -2.25 15.17 15.21
N SER A 938 -2.34 13.98 15.83
CA SER A 938 -1.70 13.69 17.12
C SER A 938 -0.18 13.94 17.08
N ILE A 939 0.49 13.42 16.05
CA ILE A 939 1.93 13.62 15.84
C ILE A 939 2.26 15.08 15.51
N TYR A 940 1.42 15.80 14.74
CA TYR A 940 1.62 17.24 14.54
C TYR A 940 1.61 18.00 15.88
N CYS A 941 0.64 17.72 16.76
CA CYS A 941 0.61 18.29 18.11
C CYS A 941 1.85 17.89 18.93
N ALA A 942 2.31 16.64 18.85
CA ALA A 942 3.50 16.18 19.57
C ALA A 942 4.79 16.87 19.08
N VAL A 943 4.98 17.05 17.77
CA VAL A 943 6.12 17.78 17.18
C VAL A 943 6.10 19.26 17.58
N VAL A 944 4.93 19.90 17.58
CA VAL A 944 4.79 21.30 18.05
C VAL A 944 4.95 21.41 19.57
N SER A 945 4.52 20.42 20.35
CA SER A 945 4.75 20.35 21.80
C SER A 945 6.24 20.25 22.11
N TYR A 946 6.94 19.30 21.50
CA TYR A 946 8.39 19.13 21.62
C TYR A 946 9.15 20.40 21.23
N ALA A 947 8.71 21.13 20.18
CA ALA A 947 9.31 22.40 19.78
C ALA A 947 9.12 23.56 20.79
N ASN A 948 8.24 23.40 21.79
CA ASN A 948 8.09 24.33 22.91
C ASN A 948 8.76 23.82 24.21
N THR A 949 8.78 22.49 24.43
CA THR A 949 9.25 21.86 25.70
C THR A 949 10.69 21.33 25.65
N HIS A 950 11.19 20.96 24.47
CA HIS A 950 12.46 20.27 24.21
C HIS A 950 12.71 19.01 25.09
N ARG A 951 11.65 18.28 25.48
CA ARG A 951 11.75 17.05 26.30
C ARG A 951 12.28 15.86 25.48
N GLU A 952 13.49 15.37 25.78
CA GLU A 952 14.18 14.33 24.99
C GLU A 952 13.42 12.99 24.88
N SER A 953 12.65 12.60 25.89
CA SER A 953 11.89 11.33 25.88
C SER A 953 10.84 11.27 24.76
N GLU A 954 10.19 12.39 24.47
CA GLU A 954 9.13 12.52 23.46
C GLU A 954 9.68 12.24 22.04
N VAL A 955 10.98 12.47 21.81
CA VAL A 955 11.64 12.30 20.51
C VAL A 955 11.54 10.86 19.98
N GLN A 956 11.79 9.86 20.83
CA GLN A 956 11.78 8.47 20.41
C GLN A 956 10.35 8.00 20.10
N GLU A 957 9.37 8.42 20.89
CA GLU A 957 7.95 8.07 20.71
C GLU A 957 7.35 8.71 19.46
N ILE A 958 7.72 9.95 19.16
CA ILE A 958 7.36 10.63 17.90
C ILE A 958 7.95 9.88 16.70
N ILE A 959 9.23 9.47 16.77
CA ILE A 959 9.91 8.76 15.69
C ILE A 959 9.33 7.35 15.47
N THR A 960 9.04 6.57 16.52
CA THR A 960 8.41 5.25 16.38
C THR A 960 7.00 5.37 15.80
N SER A 961 6.21 6.34 16.26
CA SER A 961 4.85 6.60 15.75
C SER A 961 4.86 7.01 14.27
N LEU A 962 5.80 7.86 13.85
CA LEU A 962 6.00 8.23 12.44
C LEU A 962 6.37 7.02 11.57
N ILE A 963 7.21 6.11 12.07
CA ILE A 963 7.56 4.86 11.38
C ILE A 963 6.34 3.92 11.30
N ALA A 964 5.55 3.81 12.36
CA ALA A 964 4.35 2.99 12.42
C ALA A 964 3.28 3.45 11.41
N ILE A 965 2.98 4.75 11.33
CA ILE A 965 2.04 5.29 10.33
C ILE A 965 2.51 5.01 8.91
N ARG A 966 3.79 5.26 8.59
CA ARG A 966 4.34 4.96 7.25
C ARG A 966 4.24 3.49 6.90
N SER A 967 4.56 2.60 7.85
CA SER A 967 4.43 1.15 7.70
C SER A 967 2.97 0.77 7.37
N LYS A 968 1.99 1.26 8.15
CA LYS A 968 0.56 0.97 7.94
C LYS A 968 0.02 1.54 6.63
N LEU A 969 0.43 2.76 6.24
CA LEU A 969 0.11 3.34 4.93
C LEU A 969 0.67 2.51 3.77
N LYS A 970 1.95 2.12 3.82
CA LYS A 970 2.57 1.28 2.78
C LYS A 970 1.97 -0.14 2.75
N ARG A 971 1.61 -0.73 3.91
CA ARG A 971 0.83 -2.00 3.98
C ARG A 971 -0.50 -1.91 3.24
N SER A 972 -1.19 -0.77 3.32
CA SER A 972 -2.48 -0.57 2.64
C SER A 972 -2.40 -0.61 1.11
N VAL A 973 -1.23 -0.32 0.52
CA VAL A 973 -0.98 -0.44 -0.93
C VAL A 973 -1.18 -1.88 -1.41
N VAL A 974 -0.71 -2.86 -0.64
CA VAL A 974 -0.81 -4.29 -0.97
C VAL A 974 -2.26 -4.75 -0.86
N LEU A 975 -2.95 -4.39 0.22
CA LEU A 975 -4.38 -4.72 0.42
C LEU A 975 -5.27 -4.11 -0.69
N ARG A 976 -4.89 -2.94 -1.22
CA ARG A 976 -5.60 -2.29 -2.33
C ARG A 976 -5.67 -3.15 -3.59
N ALA A 977 -4.63 -3.94 -3.90
CA ALA A 977 -4.59 -4.76 -5.11
C ALA A 977 -5.78 -5.75 -5.18
N ASN A 978 -6.23 -6.25 -4.03
CA ASN A 978 -7.33 -7.21 -3.94
C ASN A 978 -8.73 -6.56 -4.02
N VAL A 979 -8.83 -5.23 -3.90
CA VAL A 979 -10.11 -4.48 -4.00
C VAL A 979 -10.73 -4.61 -5.40
N ILE A 980 -9.90 -4.78 -6.44
CA ILE A 980 -10.35 -4.94 -7.83
C ILE A 980 -11.23 -6.20 -7.99
N TYR A 981 -10.92 -7.26 -7.23
CA TYR A 981 -11.66 -8.52 -7.24
C TYR A 981 -12.91 -8.51 -6.33
N GLU A 982 -13.14 -7.45 -5.56
CA GLU A 982 -14.35 -7.32 -4.75
C GLU A 982 -15.57 -6.98 -5.63
N PHE A 983 -16.41 -7.96 -5.93
CA PHE A 983 -17.58 -7.80 -6.82
C PHE A 983 -18.50 -6.65 -6.35
N SER A 984 -18.76 -5.68 -7.23
CA SER A 984 -19.42 -4.43 -6.84
C SER A 984 -20.82 -4.23 -7.43
N LEU A 985 -21.82 -4.50 -6.59
CA LEU A 985 -23.23 -4.19 -6.84
C LEU A 985 -23.56 -2.68 -6.83
N ARG A 986 -22.60 -1.79 -6.51
CA ARG A 986 -22.81 -0.33 -6.35
C ARG A 986 -21.92 0.52 -7.27
N GLY A 987 -21.37 -0.06 -8.34
CA GLY A 987 -20.54 0.65 -9.32
C GLY A 987 -19.03 0.56 -9.06
N ARG A 988 -18.24 1.22 -9.91
CA ARG A 988 -16.76 1.16 -9.86
C ARG A 988 -16.23 1.89 -8.62
N TRP A 989 -15.14 1.38 -8.03
CA TRP A 989 -14.48 2.01 -6.89
C TRP A 989 -13.39 2.99 -7.37
N PRO A 990 -13.32 4.24 -6.87
CA PRO A 990 -12.39 5.26 -7.36
C PRO A 990 -10.96 5.07 -6.82
N ALA A 991 -10.28 4.03 -7.32
CA ALA A 991 -8.97 3.57 -6.84
C ALA A 991 -7.87 4.64 -6.85
N GLN A 992 -7.92 5.59 -7.80
CA GLN A 992 -6.97 6.70 -7.92
C GLN A 992 -7.16 7.76 -6.83
N ARG A 993 -8.41 8.05 -6.41
CA ARG A 993 -8.68 9.04 -5.35
C ARG A 993 -8.18 8.56 -3.98
N TYR A 994 -8.45 7.29 -3.68
CA TYR A 994 -7.93 6.65 -2.47
C TYR A 994 -6.41 6.55 -2.46
N GLN A 995 -5.78 6.37 -3.63
CA GLN A 995 -4.32 6.44 -3.79
C GLN A 995 -3.79 7.86 -3.53
N LYS A 996 -4.37 8.89 -4.16
CA LYS A 996 -4.02 10.32 -3.95
C LYS A 996 -4.09 10.72 -2.46
N VAL A 997 -5.14 10.31 -1.74
CA VAL A 997 -5.27 10.55 -0.28
C VAL A 997 -4.18 9.85 0.52
N MET A 998 -3.90 8.58 0.22
CA MET A 998 -2.85 7.78 0.89
C MET A 998 -1.44 8.36 0.63
N GLU A 999 -1.15 8.79 -0.60
CA GLU A 999 0.11 9.43 -0.99
C GLU A 999 0.30 10.78 -0.31
N LEU A 1000 -0.75 11.60 -0.21
CA LEU A 1000 -0.71 12.87 0.51
C LEU A 1000 -0.49 12.67 2.02
N GLN A 1001 -1.16 11.71 2.66
CA GLN A 1001 -0.90 11.35 4.05
C GLN A 1001 0.54 10.85 4.27
N LEU A 1002 1.07 10.05 3.33
CA LEU A 1002 2.44 9.59 3.38
C LEU A 1002 3.45 10.75 3.22
N GLN A 1003 3.18 11.71 2.32
CA GLN A 1003 3.99 12.92 2.14
C GLN A 1003 3.96 13.85 3.37
N ILE A 1004 2.81 13.93 4.07
CA ILE A 1004 2.71 14.61 5.37
C ILE A 1004 3.54 13.86 6.42
N ALA A 1005 3.48 12.52 6.47
CA ALA A 1005 4.28 11.70 7.37
C ALA A 1005 5.80 11.81 7.14
N TYR A 1006 6.26 12.05 5.90
CA TYR A 1006 7.66 12.41 5.64
C TYR A 1006 7.96 13.83 6.14
N SER A 1007 7.14 14.81 5.77
CA SER A 1007 7.32 16.21 6.12
C SER A 1007 7.33 16.46 7.64
N LEU A 1008 6.51 15.76 8.43
CA LEU A 1008 6.51 15.85 9.90
C LEU A 1008 7.82 15.35 10.52
N ALA A 1009 8.44 14.29 9.99
CA ALA A 1009 9.76 13.85 10.47
C ALA A 1009 10.89 14.75 9.98
N HIS A 1010 10.76 15.35 8.80
CA HIS A 1010 11.69 16.37 8.31
C HIS A 1010 11.64 17.60 9.23
N LEU A 1011 10.43 18.04 9.64
CA LEU A 1011 10.24 19.13 10.61
C LEU A 1011 10.81 18.78 11.99
N MET A 1012 10.43 17.62 12.55
CA MET A 1012 10.94 17.13 13.84
C MET A 1012 12.47 17.12 13.87
N SER A 1013 13.10 16.68 12.79
CA SER A 1013 14.55 16.65 12.67
C SER A 1013 15.21 18.02 12.47
N VAL A 1014 14.50 19.02 11.97
CA VAL A 1014 15.01 20.40 11.97
C VAL A 1014 15.01 20.91 13.41
N ILE A 1015 13.90 20.73 14.13
CA ILE A 1015 13.76 21.13 15.55
C ILE A 1015 14.82 20.44 16.44
N GLU A 1016 15.15 19.18 16.17
CA GLU A 1016 16.23 18.41 16.82
C GLU A 1016 17.62 19.08 16.72
N HIS A 1017 17.88 19.88 15.67
CA HIS A 1017 19.19 20.51 15.40
C HIS A 1017 19.18 22.05 15.54
N LEU A 1018 18.01 22.65 15.72
CA LEU A 1018 17.78 24.09 15.72
C LEU A 1018 17.77 24.62 17.16
N GLU A 1019 18.62 25.60 17.46
CA GLU A 1019 18.73 26.15 18.82
C GLU A 1019 17.38 26.67 19.35
N PRO A 1020 17.11 26.64 20.67
CA PRO A 1020 15.80 27.02 21.22
C PRO A 1020 15.33 28.44 20.85
N ALA A 1021 16.24 29.39 20.66
CA ALA A 1021 15.92 30.75 20.19
C ALA A 1021 15.39 30.73 18.74
N TRP A 1022 16.10 30.07 17.84
CA TRP A 1022 15.70 29.89 16.45
C TRP A 1022 14.43 29.02 16.32
N THR A 1023 14.24 28.02 17.18
CA THR A 1023 13.02 27.20 17.24
C THR A 1023 11.79 28.03 17.64
N ARG A 1024 11.89 28.87 18.68
CA ARG A 1024 10.78 29.80 19.04
C ARG A 1024 10.49 30.78 17.92
N ALA A 1025 11.51 31.34 17.27
CA ALA A 1025 11.33 32.22 16.11
C ALA A 1025 10.67 31.48 14.93
N LEU A 1026 11.00 30.21 14.69
CA LEU A 1026 10.39 29.38 13.66
C LEU A 1026 8.89 29.19 13.92
N LEU A 1027 8.51 28.79 15.13
CA LEU A 1027 7.09 28.61 15.49
C LEU A 1027 6.30 29.93 15.43
N LYS A 1028 6.91 31.05 15.85
CA LYS A 1028 6.30 32.39 15.77
C LYS A 1028 6.07 32.83 14.31
N ARG A 1029 7.08 32.71 13.43
CA ARG A 1029 6.95 33.11 11.99
C ARG A 1029 6.16 32.13 11.12
N THR A 1030 6.01 30.87 11.51
CA THR A 1030 5.14 29.89 10.82
C THR A 1030 3.71 29.88 11.35
N ARG A 1031 3.40 30.73 12.35
CA ARG A 1031 2.15 30.73 13.14
C ARG A 1031 1.86 29.38 13.82
N PHE A 1032 2.84 28.50 14.00
CA PHE A 1032 2.62 27.22 14.70
C PHE A 1032 2.49 27.40 16.23
N THR A 1033 2.76 28.58 16.79
CA THR A 1033 2.37 28.96 18.17
C THR A 1033 0.96 29.59 18.26
N ASP A 1034 0.37 30.00 17.14
CA ASP A 1034 -0.87 30.79 17.10
C ASP A 1034 -2.11 29.89 17.30
N PRO A 1035 -2.92 30.09 18.37
CA PRO A 1035 -4.04 29.22 18.68
C PRO A 1035 -5.14 29.24 17.62
N ASP A 1036 -5.36 30.35 16.91
CA ASP A 1036 -6.37 30.42 15.85
C ASP A 1036 -5.96 29.56 14.66
N PHE A 1037 -4.68 29.65 14.25
CA PHE A 1037 -4.15 28.88 13.12
C PHE A 1037 -3.93 27.39 13.46
N GLN A 1038 -3.53 27.08 14.70
CA GLN A 1038 -3.58 25.70 15.22
C GLN A 1038 -5.03 25.15 15.17
N GLY A 1039 -6.01 25.94 15.59
CA GLY A 1039 -7.43 25.60 15.53
C GLY A 1039 -7.90 25.27 14.12
N ASP A 1040 -7.54 26.09 13.13
CA ASP A 1040 -7.83 25.83 11.71
C ASP A 1040 -7.21 24.52 11.21
N ILE A 1041 -5.92 24.27 11.50
CA ILE A 1041 -5.21 23.05 11.11
C ILE A 1041 -5.88 21.81 11.70
N LEU A 1042 -6.17 21.83 13.00
CA LEU A 1042 -6.78 20.70 13.71
C LEU A 1042 -8.24 20.48 13.29
N ALA A 1043 -8.99 21.55 12.99
CA ALA A 1043 -10.32 21.44 12.40
C ALA A 1043 -10.28 20.78 11.01
N VAL A 1044 -9.33 21.16 10.14
CA VAL A 1044 -9.12 20.55 8.82
C VAL A 1044 -8.79 19.06 8.94
N ILE A 1045 -7.84 18.68 9.81
CA ILE A 1045 -7.47 17.27 10.06
C ILE A 1045 -8.67 16.48 10.62
N SER A 1046 -9.36 17.04 11.63
CA SER A 1046 -10.50 16.38 12.30
C SER A 1046 -11.69 16.17 11.35
N MET A 1047 -11.98 17.14 10.48
CA MET A 1047 -13.00 16.99 9.43
C MET A 1047 -12.64 15.91 8.41
N ILE A 1048 -11.39 15.84 7.94
CA ILE A 1048 -10.93 14.79 7.02
C ILE A 1048 -11.04 13.41 7.71
N ALA A 1049 -10.55 13.27 8.93
CA ALA A 1049 -10.65 12.03 9.69
C ALA A 1049 -12.12 11.62 9.91
N SER A 1050 -12.99 12.53 10.32
CA SER A 1050 -14.40 12.26 10.62
C SER A 1050 -15.25 11.94 9.39
N SER A 1051 -15.04 12.68 8.29
CA SER A 1051 -15.71 12.42 7.00
C SER A 1051 -15.28 11.08 6.40
N LEU A 1052 -14.00 10.71 6.47
CA LEU A 1052 -13.54 9.38 6.06
C LEU A 1052 -14.07 8.27 6.99
N ARG A 1053 -14.16 8.49 8.31
CA ARG A 1053 -14.70 7.47 9.25
C ARG A 1053 -16.16 7.15 8.94
N THR A 1054 -17.00 8.18 8.92
CA THR A 1054 -18.45 8.10 8.65
C THR A 1054 -18.76 7.74 7.20
N GLY A 1055 -18.08 8.37 6.26
CA GLY A 1055 -18.45 8.43 4.84
C GLY A 1055 -19.37 9.59 4.50
N ASN A 1056 -19.52 10.57 5.39
CA ASN A 1056 -20.35 11.76 5.16
C ASN A 1056 -19.58 12.81 4.34
N PRO A 1057 -20.26 13.59 3.47
CA PRO A 1057 -19.65 14.67 2.70
C PRO A 1057 -19.05 15.77 3.58
N LEU A 1058 -18.10 16.51 3.03
CA LEU A 1058 -17.46 17.67 3.68
C LEU A 1058 -18.25 18.97 3.39
N PRO A 1059 -18.20 19.99 4.26
CA PRO A 1059 -18.77 21.30 3.94
C PRO A 1059 -18.16 21.92 2.66
N GLN A 1060 -18.97 22.62 1.85
CA GLN A 1060 -18.48 23.30 0.66
C GLN A 1060 -17.44 24.37 1.02
N ILE A 1061 -17.70 25.17 2.05
CA ILE A 1061 -16.74 26.13 2.59
C ILE A 1061 -16.07 25.49 3.81
N THR A 1062 -14.77 25.25 3.71
CA THR A 1062 -13.92 24.83 4.84
C THR A 1062 -13.12 26.04 5.37
N PRO A 1063 -12.39 25.93 6.50
CA PRO A 1063 -11.46 26.97 6.93
C PRO A 1063 -10.35 27.27 5.90
N GLY A 1064 -10.12 26.36 4.96
CA GLY A 1064 -9.10 26.46 3.93
C GLY A 1064 -9.34 27.56 2.88
N PRO A 1065 -8.34 27.81 2.01
CA PRO A 1065 -7.05 27.15 2.01
C PRO A 1065 -6.17 27.73 3.14
N LEU A 1066 -5.60 26.84 3.96
CA LEU A 1066 -4.73 27.17 5.08
C LEU A 1066 -3.49 27.94 4.63
N ILE A 1067 -3.04 27.73 3.38
CA ILE A 1067 -1.91 28.45 2.77
C ILE A 1067 -2.10 29.98 2.72
N ASP A 1068 -3.35 30.46 2.58
CA ASP A 1068 -3.67 31.89 2.55
C ASP A 1068 -3.54 32.48 3.97
N ARG A 1069 -4.01 31.75 4.98
CA ARG A 1069 -3.89 32.10 6.40
C ARG A 1069 -2.42 32.09 6.86
N PHE A 1070 -1.64 31.11 6.42
CA PHE A 1070 -0.19 31.05 6.64
C PHE A 1070 0.53 32.27 6.04
N MET A 1071 0.02 32.80 4.92
CA MET A 1071 0.54 33.97 4.21
C MET A 1071 -0.21 35.29 4.54
N LEU A 1072 -0.96 35.37 5.64
CA LEU A 1072 -1.62 36.63 6.04
C LEU A 1072 -0.59 37.61 6.64
N LYS A 1073 -0.43 38.77 5.99
CA LYS A 1073 0.65 39.72 6.29
C LYS A 1073 0.72 40.18 7.74
N TYR A 1074 -0.42 40.34 8.44
CA TYR A 1074 -0.50 40.89 9.79
C TYR A 1074 0.45 40.25 10.83
N HIS A 1075 0.78 38.96 10.67
CA HIS A 1075 1.78 38.24 11.48
C HIS A 1075 2.65 37.31 10.59
N GLY A 1076 2.87 37.70 9.33
CA GLY A 1076 3.56 36.88 8.33
C GLY A 1076 5.09 37.03 8.34
N LEU A 1077 5.75 36.27 7.47
CA LEU A 1077 7.22 36.26 7.30
C LEU A 1077 7.87 37.65 7.10
N ASP A 1078 7.12 38.61 6.55
CA ASP A 1078 7.61 39.94 6.17
C ASP A 1078 7.38 41.05 7.22
N ILE A 1079 6.76 40.77 8.38
CA ILE A 1079 6.56 41.78 9.44
C ILE A 1079 7.46 41.53 10.64
N ILE A 1080 8.56 42.27 10.67
CA ILE A 1080 9.33 42.53 11.89
C ILE A 1080 8.53 43.54 12.71
N HIS A 1081 7.90 43.11 13.80
CA HIS A 1081 7.36 44.04 14.80
C HIS A 1081 8.53 44.78 15.46
N LYS A 1082 8.75 46.04 15.08
CA LYS A 1082 9.78 46.91 15.69
C LYS A 1082 9.63 47.12 17.21
N GLU A 1083 8.47 46.75 17.74
CA GLU A 1083 8.00 47.02 19.11
C GLU A 1083 7.89 45.74 19.97
N SER A 1084 8.19 44.55 19.46
CA SER A 1084 8.21 43.34 20.30
C SER A 1084 9.54 43.20 21.04
N GLU A 1085 9.52 43.39 22.36
CA GLU A 1085 10.71 43.39 23.24
C GLU A 1085 11.35 41.99 23.42
N GLU A 1086 10.72 40.93 22.90
CA GLU A 1086 11.12 39.51 23.07
C GLU A 1086 12.11 38.96 22.01
N ASP A 1087 12.94 39.80 21.38
CA ASP A 1087 13.96 39.29 20.45
C ASP A 1087 15.07 38.56 21.21
N TYR A 1088 15.12 37.23 21.10
CA TYR A 1088 16.10 36.34 21.75
C TYR A 1088 17.54 36.46 21.19
N GLY A 1089 18.04 37.68 20.96
CA GLY A 1089 19.37 37.95 20.41
C GLY A 1089 19.54 37.70 18.91
N LEU A 1090 18.43 37.53 18.17
CA LEU A 1090 18.44 37.13 16.76
C LEU A 1090 18.62 38.34 15.80
N PRO A 1091 19.27 38.14 14.62
CA PRO A 1091 19.41 39.19 13.61
C PRO A 1091 18.06 39.72 13.11
N ARG A 1092 17.89 41.05 13.17
CA ARG A 1092 16.66 41.75 12.73
C ARG A 1092 16.61 42.00 11.23
N SER A 1093 17.71 42.41 10.62
CA SER A 1093 17.85 42.62 9.18
C SER A 1093 18.48 41.40 8.51
N LEU A 1094 18.07 41.10 7.27
CA LEU A 1094 18.74 40.11 6.45
C LEU A 1094 20.13 40.64 6.04
N THR A 1095 21.20 40.13 6.68
CA THR A 1095 22.59 40.41 6.27
C THR A 1095 23.18 39.20 5.54
N LEU A 1096 24.26 39.41 4.80
CA LEU A 1096 24.99 38.30 4.17
C LEU A 1096 25.49 37.29 5.22
N ASP A 1097 25.97 37.74 6.38
CA ASP A 1097 26.39 36.86 7.49
C ASP A 1097 25.22 36.03 8.04
N THR A 1098 24.02 36.62 8.09
CA THR A 1098 22.79 35.91 8.47
C THR A 1098 22.48 34.81 7.45
N LEU A 1099 22.66 35.07 6.15
CA LEU A 1099 22.46 34.06 5.10
C LEU A 1099 23.50 32.92 5.16
N GLN A 1100 24.74 33.19 5.55
CA GLN A 1100 25.82 32.18 5.66
C GLN A 1100 25.68 31.23 6.88
N ASN A 1101 24.87 31.60 7.87
CA ASN A 1101 24.72 30.89 9.14
C ASN A 1101 23.95 29.55 9.01
N GLU A 1102 24.51 28.45 9.53
CA GLU A 1102 23.90 27.10 9.48
C GLU A 1102 22.57 27.04 10.24
N GLN A 1103 22.41 27.77 11.34
CA GLN A 1103 21.14 27.86 12.07
C GLN A 1103 20.07 28.59 11.25
N TYR A 1104 20.45 29.63 10.49
CA TYR A 1104 19.52 30.32 9.59
C TYR A 1104 19.12 29.44 8.39
N LEU A 1105 20.06 28.67 7.84
CA LEU A 1105 19.77 27.65 6.82
C LEU A 1105 18.75 26.64 7.36
N MET A 1106 18.97 26.08 8.55
CA MET A 1106 18.03 25.14 9.18
C MET A 1106 16.66 25.77 9.48
N PHE A 1107 16.63 27.02 9.93
CA PHE A 1107 15.40 27.81 10.11
C PHE A 1107 14.62 27.93 8.79
N CYS A 1108 15.26 28.30 7.68
CA CYS A 1108 14.63 28.40 6.35
C CYS A 1108 14.11 27.05 5.82
N VAL A 1109 14.82 25.96 6.11
CA VAL A 1109 14.35 24.59 5.84
C VAL A 1109 13.12 24.26 6.68
N GLY A 1110 13.10 24.63 7.96
CA GLY A 1110 11.93 24.53 8.84
C GLY A 1110 10.70 25.27 8.28
N VAL A 1111 10.85 26.53 7.87
CA VAL A 1111 9.77 27.32 7.23
C VAL A 1111 9.27 26.64 5.96
N SER A 1112 10.18 26.12 5.13
CA SER A 1112 9.85 25.44 3.87
C SER A 1112 9.08 24.14 4.10
N ILE A 1113 9.43 23.38 5.14
CA ILE A 1113 8.73 22.16 5.54
C ILE A 1113 7.37 22.49 6.17
N ALA A 1114 7.27 23.53 7.00
CA ALA A 1114 6.00 24.00 7.55
C ALA A 1114 5.01 24.38 6.44
N PHE A 1115 5.45 25.17 5.46
CA PHE A 1115 4.69 25.49 4.25
C PHE A 1115 4.29 24.24 3.46
N ARG A 1116 5.19 23.26 3.32
CA ARG A 1116 4.91 21.97 2.68
C ARG A 1116 3.83 21.17 3.41
N ILE A 1117 3.84 21.13 4.74
CA ILE A 1117 2.81 20.46 5.56
C ILE A 1117 1.45 21.10 5.30
N VAL A 1118 1.36 22.43 5.38
CA VAL A 1118 0.12 23.21 5.16
C VAL A 1118 -0.45 22.98 3.75
N ASN A 1119 0.37 23.11 2.71
CA ASN A 1119 -0.01 22.86 1.30
C ASN A 1119 -0.47 21.42 1.06
N ARG A 1120 0.23 20.41 1.63
CA ARG A 1120 -0.16 19.00 1.48
C ARG A 1120 -1.43 18.67 2.27
N LEU A 1121 -1.69 19.34 3.39
CA LEU A 1121 -2.93 19.22 4.17
C LEU A 1121 -4.15 19.82 3.43
N ASP A 1122 -3.99 20.98 2.79
CA ASP A 1122 -5.03 21.54 1.91
C ASP A 1122 -5.29 20.64 0.69
N ARG A 1123 -4.23 20.13 0.03
CA ARG A 1123 -4.38 19.14 -1.05
C ARG A 1123 -5.06 17.86 -0.55
N LEU A 1124 -4.86 17.46 0.71
CA LEU A 1124 -5.54 16.34 1.35
C LEU A 1124 -7.03 16.63 1.63
N MET A 1125 -7.40 17.85 2.02
CA MET A 1125 -8.80 18.27 2.16
C MET A 1125 -9.55 18.15 0.83
N VAL A 1126 -8.97 18.65 -0.28
CA VAL A 1126 -9.57 18.50 -1.61
C VAL A 1126 -9.60 17.04 -2.06
N ALA A 1127 -8.55 16.26 -1.82
CA ALA A 1127 -8.55 14.82 -2.13
C ALA A 1127 -9.56 14.01 -1.28
N ALA A 1128 -9.89 14.46 -0.07
CA ALA A 1128 -10.97 13.89 0.74
C ALA A 1128 -12.35 14.29 0.17
N LYS A 1129 -12.55 15.57 -0.20
CA LYS A 1129 -13.73 16.06 -0.92
C LYS A 1129 -14.00 15.25 -2.20
N ASP A 1130 -12.97 14.94 -3.00
CA ASP A 1130 -13.06 14.06 -4.19
C ASP A 1130 -13.67 12.66 -3.89
N ILE A 1131 -13.54 12.17 -2.64
CA ILE A 1131 -14.02 10.85 -2.19
C ILE A 1131 -15.41 10.91 -1.55
N VAL A 1132 -15.68 11.88 -0.68
CA VAL A 1132 -16.94 11.95 0.11
C VAL A 1132 -17.99 12.89 -0.47
N GLY A 1133 -17.61 13.78 -1.39
CA GLY A 1133 -18.47 14.84 -1.93
C GLY A 1133 -18.63 16.04 -0.98
N GLU A 1134 -19.49 16.98 -1.39
CA GLU A 1134 -19.78 18.22 -0.67
C GLU A 1134 -21.22 18.30 -0.15
N GLN A 1135 -21.39 19.04 0.94
CA GLN A 1135 -22.67 19.44 1.52
C GLN A 1135 -22.66 20.93 1.90
N TYR A 1136 -23.85 21.52 2.12
CA TYR A 1136 -24.04 22.95 2.39
C TYR A 1136 -23.54 23.86 1.25
N HIS A 1137 -24.06 23.64 0.03
CA HIS A 1137 -23.78 24.52 -1.10
C HIS A 1137 -24.40 25.91 -0.91
N ILE A 1138 -23.63 26.98 -1.08
CA ILE A 1138 -24.10 28.37 -0.97
C ILE A 1138 -24.02 29.06 -2.33
N HIS A 1139 -25.18 29.42 -2.88
CA HIS A 1139 -25.27 30.12 -4.15
C HIS A 1139 -24.64 31.53 -4.07
N GLY A 1140 -23.96 31.94 -5.15
CA GLY A 1140 -23.34 33.28 -5.27
C GLY A 1140 -21.95 33.43 -4.65
N VAL A 1141 -21.55 32.53 -3.73
CA VAL A 1141 -20.22 32.58 -3.11
C VAL A 1141 -19.16 32.02 -4.06
N GLY A 1142 -18.04 32.73 -4.22
CA GLY A 1142 -16.91 32.34 -5.08
C GLY A 1142 -16.93 32.90 -6.51
N MET A 1143 -18.07 33.44 -6.99
CA MET A 1143 -18.10 34.18 -8.26
C MET A 1143 -17.48 35.57 -8.08
N VAL A 1144 -16.15 35.65 -8.19
CA VAL A 1144 -15.46 36.92 -8.47
C VAL A 1144 -15.91 37.37 -9.86
N SER A 1145 -16.84 38.33 -9.89
CA SER A 1145 -17.39 38.85 -11.13
C SER A 1145 -16.29 39.54 -11.93
N THR A 1146 -15.89 38.97 -13.06
CA THR A 1146 -15.04 39.65 -14.06
C THR A 1146 -15.85 40.67 -14.87
N ALA A 1147 -16.69 41.45 -14.17
CA ALA A 1147 -17.34 42.63 -14.70
C ALA A 1147 -16.26 43.65 -15.06
N ARG A 1148 -16.36 44.20 -16.28
CA ARG A 1148 -15.32 45.05 -16.86
C ARG A 1148 -15.16 46.35 -16.10
N ILE A 1149 -13.92 46.86 -16.09
CA ILE A 1149 -13.60 48.24 -15.75
C ILE A 1149 -14.50 49.18 -16.57
N SER A 1150 -15.45 49.81 -15.89
CA SER A 1150 -16.32 50.87 -16.39
C SER A 1150 -16.68 51.73 -15.18
N GLY A 1151 -16.49 53.05 -15.28
CA GLY A 1151 -16.49 53.93 -14.11
C GLY A 1151 -17.82 53.96 -13.35
N GLY A 1152 -17.80 53.54 -12.09
CA GLY A 1152 -18.87 53.67 -11.12
C GLY A 1152 -18.30 53.53 -9.70
N VAL A 1153 -18.72 54.38 -8.77
CA VAL A 1153 -18.26 54.34 -7.37
C VAL A 1153 -19.21 53.44 -6.58
N GLU A 1154 -18.72 52.28 -6.12
CA GLU A 1154 -19.52 51.37 -5.29
C GLU A 1154 -19.47 51.75 -3.81
N LEU A 1155 -20.65 51.97 -3.22
CA LEU A 1155 -20.84 52.04 -1.76
C LEU A 1155 -20.97 50.61 -1.21
N GLY A 1156 -19.83 50.01 -0.82
CA GLY A 1156 -19.77 48.61 -0.40
C GLY A 1156 -20.47 48.31 0.95
N PRO A 1157 -20.97 47.07 1.14
CA PRO A 1157 -21.52 46.62 2.42
C PRO A 1157 -20.42 46.38 3.45
N ARG A 1158 -20.68 46.72 4.72
CA ARG A 1158 -19.69 46.63 5.82
C ARG A 1158 -19.42 45.19 6.27
N THR A 1159 -18.43 44.53 5.65
CA THR A 1159 -17.67 43.43 6.27
C THR A 1159 -16.18 43.62 6.02
N SER A 1160 -15.33 43.24 6.98
CA SER A 1160 -13.96 43.76 7.08
C SER A 1160 -12.91 42.93 6.33
N THR A 1161 -12.70 43.24 5.05
CA THR A 1161 -11.46 42.92 4.33
C THR A 1161 -10.94 44.17 3.61
N VAL A 1162 -9.96 44.85 4.21
CA VAL A 1162 -9.38 46.08 3.65
C VAL A 1162 -8.38 45.71 2.55
N HIS A 1163 -8.77 45.90 1.29
CA HIS A 1163 -7.82 45.88 0.18
C HIS A 1163 -6.97 47.15 0.20
N PHE A 1164 -5.65 47.00 0.34
CA PHE A 1164 -4.70 48.11 0.31
C PHE A 1164 -4.21 48.35 -1.13
N THR A 1165 -4.54 49.50 -1.70
CA THR A 1165 -3.86 50.02 -2.90
C THR A 1165 -2.51 50.61 -2.50
N PRO A 1166 -1.38 50.24 -3.14
CA PRO A 1166 -0.12 50.92 -2.90
C PRO A 1166 -0.22 52.40 -3.31
N PRO A 1167 0.48 53.32 -2.62
CA PRO A 1167 0.62 54.67 -3.11
C PRO A 1167 1.35 54.64 -4.46
N LYS A 1168 0.84 55.41 -5.42
CA LYS A 1168 1.68 55.90 -6.52
C LYS A 1168 2.42 57.11 -6.00
N ASP A 1169 3.74 57.12 -6.24
CA ASP A 1169 4.70 58.26 -6.20
C ASP A 1169 6.01 57.84 -5.51
N VAL A 1170 6.79 57.04 -6.25
CA VAL A 1170 8.28 56.98 -6.26
C VAL A 1170 8.68 56.83 -7.72
#